data_AF-A0A1Y2EW93-F1
#
_entry.id   AF-A0A1Y2EW93-F1
#
_cell.length_a   1.000
_cell.length_b   1.000
_cell.length_c   1.000
_cell.angle_alpha   90.00
_cell.angle_beta   90.00
_cell.angle_gamma   90.00
#
_symmetry.space_group_name_H-M   'P 1'
#
loop_
_entity.id
_entity.type
_entity.pdbx_description
1 polymer ?
#
loop_
_entity_poly.entity_id
_entity_poly.type
_entity_poly.pdbx_seq_one_letter_code
_entity_poly.pdbx_strand_id
1 'polypeptide(L)'
;MGDDSNDNDKNNNGSQKSEEDEVYYTGLGAQGKVEETVFSLLYIMVKENSFHQILAIIFLIVEDYQVLNFVFRTEWFPTMPHLVPILVDVLSFEMASVSFLRVLMILMFILVIAVISSAIYVAISFHAGRFKLMWPILILRNLTTFLMSIFYIPVVHIFIGFIVCSDGYLVRFEEVKCYTPTHLPFFIGSIIGLCLFIPYTVLMSSVFVDPLPYNKGNPLTKASGREDLIYCFFRLILIVLENTTKVLLHSSAESLYLLSIGIALMDYKVLRHHPLHNSTFNRIRAGIWFGIFISTIPAIIFTIKEPPQSHWPWILSLVLNIPGFITGFFLSIRFHKSVLSGIYKRLREKKMLEELTLEKIKNNEIDPEDLENDHVAQSLDRIATTKFIRTKIKVYECEEDCELVCRFVRYNRNPEAYQLMRLLFNEGIKQYPKDAFVFIQYCFYLFSMQNFNKDYTLLDEGENKTTPYQLLERAAKLKPAFDLRFFISFATQTMEQIKKSKELDSSKIDISTFVELETLESSAIKFHISTLTEFKSLFKKLKESTNPKDCINYVSSLKKISEVQKLADEQYVRLLTKFTGNKEARQMYYLFLKDVLNLPEKAAKYHTDDKVLKMLNDNKGNEANASGSSGSNSNNKIDDPNQTNEKNEITRVHKKSVCYSKYDRELIKELGYRKNMKNVFIKPIEKYASFFERTIYINFILLVIGSIINIIIFYHISHTLDDFHVSLKTTYLVDTLCEEYSVLQLEGIAKFENSWNDLKNRIKHNAEEFENELLELFNKFSSFDPTGNEIILFYSEQNKPSKCDLNMYQVGYMIDRMNTIISTTEYDFNKPESILFDTPLRFFSDNEKENFNIVLSKVSDYILDELNSYINLQIYIIIGTTIITTILYIVSTIFGLNPLLKFINKLQIEVLRMFRHIPPEDIDNLIDKIDKQKEIIYLNFNVADENKNSNKKDDFMMKRKIINNIGRCYIYLSIFLLCGIMVFIPTYYTDYSQIEMIDLIHKSSKRFQLVKSIFLFTLETKTQNRLVYLPGETERLLYSTINDLKDLQYNIRYGKFKAPPSIEISVLHDLILETSCKRKTQEECDKRQFNPEIGYTKAISELPLDDLITYYINAAKSYIANNLNNSPTNFYNVSSCIETLVYLGANKDIQLMGNIQDDIIDGLKKFDQIIIQLLKSKNISAIEFSIILLVTCFIINILVYKFKIKSIVNEKINEMNDLITLAFMIPRDVINKAPPYKDFIETGETNDD
;
A
#
# COMPACT_ATOMS: atom_id res chain seq x y z
N MET A 1 -55.13 59.79 0.38
CA MET A 1 -54.43 59.70 1.67
C MET A 1 -53.11 58.98 1.45
N GLY A 2 -51.98 59.63 1.22
CA GLY A 2 -51.69 61.00 0.74
C GLY A 2 -50.50 60.84 -0.23
N ASP A 3 -50.45 61.59 -1.34
CA ASP A 3 -49.74 62.88 -1.46
C ASP A 3 -48.19 62.66 -1.45
N ASP A 4 -47.37 63.19 -2.36
CA ASP A 4 -47.61 64.31 -3.29
C ASP A 4 -46.54 64.40 -4.40
N SER A 5 -46.89 64.91 -5.61
CA SER A 5 -46.03 65.66 -6.58
C SER A 5 -44.65 65.06 -7.06
N ASN A 6 -43.90 65.46 -8.10
CA ASN A 6 -43.99 66.32 -9.30
C ASN A 6 -42.70 66.01 -10.15
N ASP A 7 -42.51 66.28 -11.46
CA ASP A 7 -43.37 66.72 -12.59
C ASP A 7 -42.61 66.57 -13.94
N ASN A 8 -43.28 66.81 -15.08
CA ASN A 8 -42.78 67.32 -16.37
C ASN A 8 -41.88 66.52 -17.36
N ASP A 9 -42.44 66.43 -18.58
CA ASP A 9 -41.88 66.74 -19.91
C ASP A 9 -40.94 65.81 -20.73
N LYS A 10 -41.58 65.24 -21.77
CA LYS A 10 -41.33 65.40 -23.23
C LYS A 10 -40.14 64.74 -23.96
N ASN A 11 -40.57 64.17 -25.10
CA ASN A 11 -39.94 64.11 -26.43
C ASN A 11 -39.01 62.95 -26.80
N ASN A 12 -39.52 62.14 -27.75
CA ASN A 12 -38.89 61.71 -29.00
C ASN A 12 -37.35 61.62 -29.05
N ASN A 13 -36.84 60.40 -29.26
CA ASN A 13 -36.00 60.14 -30.43
C ASN A 13 -35.90 58.66 -30.81
N GLY A 14 -35.82 58.44 -32.13
CA GLY A 14 -35.29 57.25 -32.83
C GLY A 14 -35.40 55.86 -32.20
N SER A 15 -36.29 55.03 -32.73
CA SER A 15 -36.23 53.57 -32.56
C SER A 15 -35.05 52.97 -33.37
N GLN A 16 -33.82 53.19 -32.91
CA GLN A 16 -32.76 52.22 -33.19
C GLN A 16 -33.13 50.92 -32.48
N LYS A 17 -33.22 49.82 -33.23
CA LYS A 17 -33.19 48.49 -32.64
C LYS A 17 -31.85 48.34 -31.93
N SER A 18 -31.85 48.50 -30.62
CA SER A 18 -30.87 47.82 -29.78
C SER A 18 -31.03 46.33 -30.05
N GLU A 19 -29.95 45.66 -30.40
CA GLU A 19 -29.85 44.23 -30.12
C GLU A 19 -30.03 44.11 -28.61
N GLU A 20 -31.15 43.50 -28.19
CA GLU A 20 -31.30 43.10 -26.81
C GLU A 20 -30.25 42.03 -26.55
N ASP A 21 -29.16 42.41 -25.88
CA ASP A 21 -28.25 41.46 -25.26
C ASP A 21 -29.10 40.52 -24.40
N GLU A 22 -29.27 39.27 -24.85
CA GLU A 22 -29.92 38.24 -24.05
C GLU A 22 -29.09 38.07 -22.76
N VAL A 23 -29.54 38.71 -21.67
CA VAL A 23 -28.93 38.57 -20.34
C VAL A 23 -29.22 37.17 -19.83
N TYR A 24 -28.38 36.22 -20.22
CA TYR A 24 -28.54 34.82 -19.87
C TYR A 24 -28.42 34.60 -18.35
N TYR A 25 -29.46 34.03 -17.76
CA TYR A 25 -29.48 33.68 -16.34
C TYR A 25 -28.53 32.51 -16.03
N THR A 26 -27.38 32.81 -15.44
CA THR A 26 -26.57 31.81 -14.72
C THR A 26 -27.40 31.28 -13.54
N GLY A 27 -27.89 30.03 -13.64
CA GLY A 27 -28.69 29.42 -12.58
C GLY A 27 -29.76 28.39 -12.99
N LEU A 28 -29.98 28.11 -14.29
CA LEU A 28 -30.92 27.05 -14.69
C LEU A 28 -30.51 25.69 -14.07
N GLY A 29 -31.33 25.19 -13.14
CA GLY A 29 -31.20 23.87 -12.51
C GLY A 29 -30.96 23.91 -10.99
N ALA A 30 -30.26 24.92 -10.47
CA ALA A 30 -29.98 25.07 -9.04
C ALA A 30 -31.06 25.92 -8.34
N GLN A 31 -31.58 25.44 -7.21
CA GLN A 31 -32.63 26.13 -6.44
C GLN A 31 -32.08 26.94 -5.26
N GLY A 32 -30.76 26.94 -5.03
CA GLY A 32 -30.11 27.79 -4.02
C GLY A 32 -28.59 27.69 -4.02
N LYS A 33 -27.93 28.63 -3.34
CA LYS A 33 -26.46 28.82 -3.34
C LYS A 33 -25.64 27.59 -2.93
N VAL A 34 -26.19 26.76 -2.03
CA VAL A 34 -25.53 25.50 -1.62
C VAL A 34 -25.56 24.48 -2.75
N GLU A 35 -26.70 24.33 -3.43
CA GLU A 35 -26.84 23.44 -4.58
C GLU A 35 -25.97 23.92 -5.75
N GLU A 36 -25.90 25.22 -6.00
CA GLU A 36 -24.99 25.84 -6.98
C GLU A 36 -23.51 25.56 -6.69
N THR A 37 -23.09 25.67 -5.42
CA THR A 37 -21.72 25.35 -4.98
C THR A 37 -21.41 23.86 -5.16
N VAL A 38 -22.36 22.97 -4.81
CA VAL A 38 -22.22 21.52 -4.96
C VAL A 38 -22.22 21.10 -6.43
N PHE A 39 -23.08 21.70 -7.27
CA PHE A 39 -23.10 21.45 -8.71
C PHE A 39 -21.80 21.93 -9.37
N SER A 40 -21.27 23.09 -9.00
CA SER A 40 -19.97 23.56 -9.52
C SER A 40 -18.80 22.65 -9.12
N LEU A 41 -18.80 22.11 -7.88
CA LEU A 41 -17.86 21.07 -7.46
C LEU A 41 -18.01 19.81 -8.32
N LEU A 42 -19.21 19.24 -8.39
CA LEU A 42 -19.50 17.99 -9.12
C LEU A 42 -19.21 18.13 -10.62
N TYR A 43 -19.48 19.30 -11.20
CA TYR A 43 -19.18 19.63 -12.60
C TYR A 43 -17.71 19.49 -12.92
N ILE A 44 -16.85 20.04 -12.06
CA ILE A 44 -15.40 20.03 -12.19
C ILE A 44 -14.81 18.65 -11.85
N MET A 45 -15.51 17.85 -11.03
CA MET A 45 -15.16 16.45 -10.81
C MET A 45 -15.50 15.55 -12.01
N VAL A 46 -16.66 15.76 -12.65
CA VAL A 46 -17.16 14.97 -13.78
C VAL A 46 -16.43 15.31 -15.08
N LYS A 47 -16.38 16.60 -15.43
CA LYS A 47 -15.89 17.00 -16.75
C LYS A 47 -14.37 16.86 -16.82
N GLU A 48 -13.88 16.57 -18.02
CA GLU A 48 -12.46 16.30 -18.28
C GLU A 48 -11.90 15.15 -17.43
N ASN A 49 -12.73 14.18 -17.02
CA ASN A 49 -12.27 12.92 -16.44
C ASN A 49 -11.58 12.05 -17.50
N SER A 50 -10.42 12.52 -17.94
CA SER A 50 -9.46 11.92 -18.87
C SER A 50 -8.69 10.80 -18.17
N PHE A 51 -9.43 9.81 -17.69
CA PHE A 51 -8.86 8.58 -17.17
C PHE A 51 -8.13 7.85 -18.29
N HIS A 52 -6.92 7.34 -18.03
CA HIS A 52 -6.16 6.62 -19.04
C HIS A 52 -6.94 5.37 -19.46
N GLN A 53 -7.18 5.17 -20.76
CA GLN A 53 -8.15 4.19 -21.25
C GLN A 53 -7.90 2.77 -20.73
N ILE A 54 -6.64 2.34 -20.70
CA ILE A 54 -6.24 1.04 -20.14
C ILE A 54 -6.59 0.93 -18.65
N LEU A 55 -6.39 2.01 -17.89
CA LEU A 55 -6.60 2.04 -16.44
C LEU A 55 -8.11 2.05 -16.11
N ALA A 56 -8.91 2.71 -16.94
CA ALA A 56 -10.38 2.63 -16.89
C ALA A 56 -10.91 1.22 -17.21
N ILE A 57 -10.30 0.51 -18.15
CA ILE A 57 -10.64 -0.89 -18.48
C ILE A 57 -10.27 -1.81 -17.33
N ILE A 58 -9.06 -1.69 -16.77
CA ILE A 58 -8.62 -2.44 -15.60
C ILE A 58 -9.58 -2.20 -14.42
N PHE A 59 -10.00 -0.96 -14.18
CA PHE A 59 -10.93 -0.63 -13.10
C PHE A 59 -12.29 -1.29 -13.28
N LEU A 60 -12.87 -1.22 -14.49
CA LEU A 60 -14.15 -1.88 -14.77
C LEU A 60 -14.05 -3.40 -14.59
N ILE A 61 -12.97 -4.01 -15.08
CA ILE A 61 -12.73 -5.44 -14.92
C ILE A 61 -12.60 -5.77 -13.43
N VAL A 62 -11.71 -5.11 -12.67
CA VAL A 62 -11.50 -5.39 -11.24
C VAL A 62 -12.77 -5.15 -10.42
N GLU A 63 -13.50 -4.06 -10.69
CA GLU A 63 -14.76 -3.73 -10.00
C GLU A 63 -15.82 -4.82 -10.18
N ASP A 64 -16.04 -5.30 -11.40
CA ASP A 64 -16.99 -6.40 -11.65
C ASP A 64 -16.44 -7.75 -11.12
N TYR A 65 -15.14 -8.05 -11.29
CA TYR A 65 -14.52 -9.29 -10.81
C TYR A 65 -14.51 -9.43 -9.28
N GLN A 66 -14.46 -8.33 -8.51
CA GLN A 66 -14.53 -8.38 -7.05
C GLN A 66 -15.80 -9.05 -6.51
N VAL A 67 -16.86 -9.14 -7.31
CA VAL A 67 -18.09 -9.87 -6.94
C VAL A 67 -17.83 -11.39 -6.87
N LEU A 68 -16.80 -11.93 -7.54
CA LEU A 68 -16.37 -13.33 -7.38
C LEU A 68 -15.87 -13.66 -5.98
N ASN A 69 -15.49 -12.69 -5.14
CA ASN A 69 -15.14 -12.96 -3.74
C ASN A 69 -16.36 -13.44 -2.91
N PHE A 70 -17.58 -13.18 -3.38
CA PHE A 70 -18.78 -13.79 -2.81
C PHE A 70 -19.11 -15.16 -3.42
N VAL A 71 -18.26 -15.71 -4.30
CA VAL A 71 -18.40 -17.03 -4.91
C VAL A 71 -17.24 -17.97 -4.54
N PHE A 72 -16.03 -17.45 -4.37
CA PHE A 72 -14.83 -18.21 -4.02
C PHE A 72 -14.37 -17.92 -2.59
N ARG A 73 -14.88 -18.67 -1.61
CA ARG A 73 -14.39 -18.62 -0.22
C ARG A 73 -13.96 -19.98 0.28
N THR A 74 -13.02 -19.94 1.21
CA THR A 74 -12.53 -21.08 2.00
C THR A 74 -13.68 -21.80 2.71
N GLU A 75 -14.69 -21.06 3.21
CA GLU A 75 -15.91 -21.60 3.82
C GLU A 75 -16.68 -22.59 2.92
N TRP A 76 -16.80 -22.30 1.61
CA TRP A 76 -17.53 -23.16 0.66
C TRP A 76 -16.61 -24.16 -0.04
N PHE A 77 -15.32 -23.84 -0.13
CA PHE A 77 -14.29 -24.61 -0.79
C PHE A 77 -13.06 -24.76 0.13
N PRO A 78 -13.13 -25.60 1.18
CA PRO A 78 -12.06 -25.74 2.16
C PRO A 78 -10.75 -26.29 1.56
N THR A 79 -10.85 -26.94 0.38
CA THR A 79 -9.73 -27.50 -0.39
C THR A 79 -9.15 -26.52 -1.42
N MET A 80 -9.57 -25.26 -1.41
CA MET A 80 -9.08 -24.22 -2.31
C MET A 80 -7.73 -23.68 -1.81
N PRO A 81 -6.65 -23.68 -2.63
CA PRO A 81 -5.36 -23.16 -2.21
C PRO A 81 -5.45 -21.67 -1.87
N HIS A 82 -4.76 -21.21 -0.82
CA HIS A 82 -4.76 -19.80 -0.36
C HIS A 82 -4.42 -18.77 -1.47
N LEU A 83 -3.72 -19.18 -2.52
CA LEU A 83 -3.46 -18.35 -3.70
C LEU A 83 -4.73 -17.94 -4.46
N VAL A 84 -5.78 -18.79 -4.48
CA VAL A 84 -7.01 -18.53 -5.24
C VAL A 84 -7.86 -17.43 -4.60
N PRO A 85 -8.12 -17.42 -3.27
CA PRO A 85 -8.59 -16.22 -2.56
C PRO A 85 -7.77 -14.99 -2.94
N ILE A 86 -6.44 -15.01 -2.78
CA ILE A 86 -5.59 -13.83 -3.07
C ILE A 86 -5.73 -13.31 -4.52
N LEU A 87 -5.95 -14.19 -5.50
CA LEU A 87 -6.13 -13.83 -6.92
C LEU A 87 -7.54 -13.32 -7.26
N VAL A 88 -8.58 -13.93 -6.69
CA VAL A 88 -9.98 -13.51 -6.87
C VAL A 88 -10.28 -12.26 -6.05
N ASP A 89 -9.63 -12.17 -4.90
CA ASP A 89 -9.82 -11.18 -3.84
C ASP A 89 -8.55 -10.34 -3.65
N VAL A 90 -8.19 -9.63 -4.72
CA VAL A 90 -7.01 -8.74 -4.80
C VAL A 90 -6.94 -7.72 -3.65
N LEU A 91 -8.04 -7.48 -2.90
CA LEU A 91 -8.12 -6.49 -1.83
C LEU A 91 -9.06 -6.79 -0.63
N SER A 92 -9.82 -7.88 -0.55
CA SER A 92 -10.34 -8.28 0.77
C SER A 92 -9.34 -9.21 1.43
N PHE A 93 -9.01 -8.83 2.64
CA PHE A 93 -7.96 -9.47 3.40
C PHE A 93 -8.65 -10.57 4.21
N GLU A 94 -8.62 -11.81 3.73
CA GLU A 94 -8.78 -13.00 4.57
C GLU A 94 -7.57 -12.98 5.53
N MET A 95 -7.78 -12.35 6.69
CA MET A 95 -6.70 -11.88 7.53
C MET A 95 -6.21 -12.96 8.48
N ALA A 96 -4.92 -13.31 8.38
CA ALA A 96 -4.26 -14.20 9.33
C ALA A 96 -4.16 -13.64 10.77
N SER A 97 -4.43 -12.34 11.01
CA SER A 97 -4.47 -11.80 12.37
C SER A 97 -5.37 -10.58 12.55
N VAL A 98 -5.94 -10.49 13.76
CA VAL A 98 -6.69 -9.33 14.27
C VAL A 98 -5.87 -8.04 14.22
N SER A 99 -4.56 -8.13 14.50
CA SER A 99 -3.64 -6.99 14.52
C SER A 99 -3.52 -6.33 13.15
N PHE A 100 -3.44 -7.12 12.07
CA PHE A 100 -3.42 -6.59 10.72
C PHE A 100 -4.76 -5.92 10.36
N LEU A 101 -5.90 -6.48 10.81
CA LEU A 101 -7.23 -5.91 10.54
C LEU A 101 -7.40 -4.53 11.21
N ARG A 102 -6.89 -4.38 12.44
CA ARG A 102 -6.86 -3.10 13.17
C ARG A 102 -6.08 -2.02 12.42
N VAL A 103 -4.89 -2.35 11.92
CA VAL A 103 -4.06 -1.41 11.13
C VAL A 103 -4.78 -0.98 9.85
N LEU A 104 -5.39 -1.94 9.15
CA LEU A 104 -6.10 -1.66 7.90
C LEU A 104 -7.36 -0.81 8.12
N MET A 105 -8.11 -1.03 9.19
CA MET A 105 -9.24 -0.17 9.57
C MET A 105 -8.79 1.28 9.76
N ILE A 106 -7.71 1.51 10.52
CA ILE A 106 -7.15 2.85 10.73
C ILE A 106 -6.76 3.49 9.39
N LEU A 107 -6.10 2.74 8.50
CA LEU A 107 -5.70 3.23 7.18
C LEU A 107 -6.91 3.59 6.30
N MET A 108 -7.95 2.76 6.27
CA MET A 108 -9.17 3.03 5.50
C MET A 108 -9.98 4.18 6.10
N PHE A 109 -10.05 4.30 7.42
CA PHE A 109 -10.71 5.42 8.09
C PHE A 109 -10.01 6.75 7.78
N ILE A 110 -8.67 6.79 7.81
CA ILE A 110 -7.87 7.94 7.38
C ILE A 110 -8.12 8.27 5.90
N LEU A 111 -8.19 7.25 5.02
CA LEU A 111 -8.48 7.42 3.60
C LEU A 111 -9.85 8.09 3.38
N VAL A 112 -10.91 7.59 4.03
CA VAL A 112 -12.27 8.16 3.94
C VAL A 112 -12.30 9.62 4.43
N ILE A 113 -11.68 9.91 5.58
CA ILE A 113 -11.58 11.28 6.09
C ILE A 113 -10.81 12.18 5.12
N ALA A 114 -9.73 11.70 4.50
CA ALA A 114 -8.93 12.45 3.54
C ALA A 114 -9.72 12.79 2.26
N VAL A 115 -10.54 11.86 1.75
CA VAL A 115 -11.42 12.09 0.59
C VAL A 115 -12.43 13.20 0.91
N ILE A 116 -13.16 13.07 2.01
CA ILE A 116 -14.24 13.99 2.40
C ILE A 116 -13.67 15.36 2.75
N SER A 117 -12.56 15.42 3.48
CA SER A 117 -11.85 16.67 3.78
C SER A 117 -11.36 17.37 2.51
N SER A 118 -10.91 16.60 1.50
CA SER A 118 -10.51 17.15 0.20
C SER A 118 -11.72 17.69 -0.58
N ALA A 119 -12.86 16.99 -0.58
CA ALA A 119 -14.09 17.47 -1.20
C ALA A 119 -14.58 18.79 -0.58
N ILE A 120 -14.61 18.86 0.76
CA ILE A 120 -14.97 20.07 1.52
C ILE A 120 -13.98 21.21 1.23
N TYR A 121 -12.68 20.92 1.22
CA TYR A 121 -11.64 21.92 0.91
C TYR A 121 -11.79 22.50 -0.51
N VAL A 122 -12.06 21.65 -1.50
CA VAL A 122 -12.28 22.08 -2.89
C VAL A 122 -13.56 22.92 -2.98
N ALA A 123 -14.67 22.52 -2.34
CA ALA A 123 -15.91 23.29 -2.29
C ALA A 123 -15.73 24.69 -1.69
N ILE A 124 -15.07 24.78 -0.52
CA ILE A 124 -14.76 26.06 0.14
C ILE A 124 -13.84 26.93 -0.73
N SER A 125 -12.86 26.32 -1.40
CA SER A 125 -11.90 27.03 -2.27
C SER A 125 -12.58 27.64 -3.50
N PHE A 126 -13.60 26.96 -4.06
CA PHE A 126 -14.44 27.51 -5.14
C PHE A 126 -15.32 28.66 -4.65
N HIS A 127 -16.06 28.48 -3.55
CA HIS A 127 -16.88 29.55 -2.98
C HIS A 127 -16.04 30.79 -2.59
N ALA A 128 -14.75 30.61 -2.24
CA ALA A 128 -13.85 31.71 -1.92
C ALA A 128 -13.18 32.37 -3.14
N GLY A 129 -13.34 31.83 -4.36
CA GLY A 129 -12.70 32.33 -5.59
C GLY A 129 -11.16 32.27 -5.57
N ARG A 130 -10.55 31.43 -4.72
CA ARG A 130 -9.10 31.45 -4.41
C ARG A 130 -8.37 30.19 -4.88
N PHE A 131 -8.64 29.75 -6.10
CA PHE A 131 -8.04 28.53 -6.65
C PHE A 131 -6.57 28.72 -7.04
N LYS A 132 -5.65 28.43 -6.11
CA LYS A 132 -4.19 28.49 -6.35
C LYS A 132 -3.55 27.16 -6.76
N LEU A 133 -4.22 26.03 -6.58
CA LEU A 133 -3.66 24.70 -6.79
C LEU A 133 -4.69 23.78 -7.45
N MET A 134 -4.37 23.25 -8.63
CA MET A 134 -5.24 22.31 -9.36
C MET A 134 -5.09 20.85 -8.90
N TRP A 135 -3.95 20.50 -8.28
CA TRP A 135 -3.66 19.13 -7.85
C TRP A 135 -4.69 18.54 -6.86
N PRO A 136 -5.24 19.26 -5.86
CA PRO A 136 -6.27 18.72 -4.96
C PRO A 136 -7.52 18.17 -5.69
N ILE A 137 -7.96 18.82 -6.77
CA ILE A 137 -9.08 18.32 -7.61
C ILE A 137 -8.67 17.00 -8.28
N LEU A 138 -7.44 16.94 -8.79
CA LEU A 138 -6.91 15.78 -9.51
C LEU A 138 -6.68 14.58 -8.56
N ILE A 139 -6.22 14.82 -7.33
CA ILE A 139 -6.24 13.82 -6.26
C ILE A 139 -7.68 13.38 -6.02
N LEU A 140 -8.57 14.31 -5.67
CA LEU A 140 -9.93 14.02 -5.25
C LEU A 140 -10.65 13.18 -6.31
N ARG A 141 -10.55 13.55 -7.59
CA ARG A 141 -11.13 12.80 -8.71
C ARG A 141 -10.61 11.37 -8.77
N ASN A 142 -9.29 11.19 -8.79
CA ASN A 142 -8.68 9.86 -8.86
C ASN A 142 -9.02 9.01 -7.62
N LEU A 143 -8.91 9.60 -6.44
CA LEU A 143 -9.20 8.98 -5.15
C LEU A 143 -10.67 8.55 -5.07
N THR A 144 -11.60 9.40 -5.52
CA THR A 144 -13.02 9.07 -5.66
C THR A 144 -13.21 7.89 -6.61
N THR A 145 -12.59 7.90 -7.79
CA THR A 145 -12.71 6.80 -8.75
C THR A 145 -12.22 5.48 -8.14
N PHE A 146 -11.03 5.46 -7.52
CA PHE A 146 -10.49 4.30 -6.81
C PHE A 146 -11.41 3.80 -5.67
N LEU A 147 -12.02 4.74 -4.93
CA LEU A 147 -12.88 4.48 -3.78
C LEU A 147 -14.26 3.95 -4.17
N MET A 148 -14.80 4.42 -5.30
CA MET A 148 -16.08 3.97 -5.88
C MET A 148 -15.97 2.61 -6.59
N SER A 149 -14.84 2.33 -7.23
CA SER A 149 -14.61 1.06 -7.92
C SER A 149 -13.95 0.04 -6.99
N ILE A 150 -12.62 0.06 -6.95
CA ILE A 150 -11.74 -0.98 -6.42
C ILE A 150 -11.78 -1.09 -4.88
N PHE A 151 -11.91 0.02 -4.15
CA PHE A 151 -11.92 -0.01 -2.68
C PHE A 151 -13.33 -0.09 -2.05
N TYR A 152 -14.40 -0.10 -2.85
CA TYR A 152 -15.76 -0.07 -2.31
C TYR A 152 -16.06 -1.29 -1.42
N ILE A 153 -15.88 -2.50 -1.97
CA ILE A 153 -16.13 -3.75 -1.22
C ILE A 153 -15.15 -3.89 -0.04
N PRO A 154 -13.82 -3.72 -0.21
CA PRO A 154 -12.88 -3.77 0.91
C PRO A 154 -13.22 -2.81 2.07
N VAL A 155 -13.45 -1.52 1.80
CA VAL A 155 -13.70 -0.52 2.86
C VAL A 155 -14.97 -0.86 3.66
N VAL A 156 -16.06 -1.19 2.98
CA VAL A 156 -17.33 -1.55 3.63
C VAL A 156 -17.18 -2.86 4.42
N HIS A 157 -16.49 -3.86 3.86
CA HIS A 157 -16.26 -5.15 4.51
C HIS A 157 -15.39 -5.04 5.77
N ILE A 158 -14.36 -4.18 5.77
CA ILE A 158 -13.50 -3.94 6.94
C ILE A 158 -14.30 -3.27 8.07
N PHE A 159 -15.10 -2.24 7.77
CA PHE A 159 -15.91 -1.57 8.78
C PHE A 159 -17.02 -2.47 9.33
N ILE A 160 -17.72 -3.23 8.46
CA ILE A 160 -18.73 -4.21 8.91
C ILE A 160 -18.09 -5.32 9.75
N GLY A 161 -16.87 -5.76 9.39
CA GLY A 161 -16.12 -6.76 10.15
C GLY A 161 -15.81 -6.40 11.60
N PHE A 162 -15.79 -5.11 11.97
CA PHE A 162 -15.67 -4.63 13.36
C PHE A 162 -17.00 -4.30 14.05
N ILE A 163 -18.13 -4.41 13.34
CA ILE A 163 -19.48 -4.18 13.87
C ILE A 163 -20.17 -5.50 14.19
N VAL A 164 -19.84 -6.56 13.46
CA VAL A 164 -20.56 -7.84 13.46
C VAL A 164 -20.00 -8.79 14.53
N CYS A 165 -20.79 -9.00 15.57
CA CYS A 165 -20.49 -9.89 16.70
C CYS A 165 -21.56 -10.98 16.85
N SER A 166 -21.14 -12.20 17.18
CA SER A 166 -22.01 -13.30 17.64
C SER A 166 -21.54 -13.74 19.02
N ASP A 167 -22.47 -14.06 19.92
CA ASP A 167 -22.16 -14.65 21.24
C ASP A 167 -21.21 -13.83 22.13
N GLY A 168 -21.10 -12.53 21.85
CA GLY A 168 -20.18 -11.61 22.54
C GLY A 168 -18.75 -11.59 21.98
N TYR A 169 -18.48 -12.29 20.88
CA TYR A 169 -17.19 -12.34 20.18
C TYR A 169 -17.34 -11.86 18.73
N LEU A 170 -16.23 -11.53 18.08
CA LEU A 170 -16.24 -11.09 16.69
C LEU A 170 -16.49 -12.30 15.77
N VAL A 171 -17.47 -12.24 14.87
CA VAL A 171 -17.85 -13.39 14.00
C VAL A 171 -16.67 -13.92 13.15
N ARG A 172 -15.68 -13.07 12.89
CA ARG A 172 -14.51 -13.39 12.08
C ARG A 172 -13.27 -13.78 12.90
N PHE A 173 -13.28 -13.56 14.20
CA PHE A 173 -12.17 -13.78 15.13
C PHE A 173 -12.72 -14.07 16.53
N GLU A 174 -13.01 -15.34 16.80
CA GLU A 174 -13.60 -15.82 18.07
C GLU A 174 -12.71 -15.49 19.30
N GLU A 175 -11.42 -15.27 19.11
CA GLU A 175 -10.50 -14.78 20.15
C GLU A 175 -10.87 -13.37 20.68
N VAL A 176 -11.55 -12.55 19.87
CA VAL A 176 -11.78 -11.13 20.17
C VAL A 176 -13.16 -10.93 20.78
N LYS A 177 -13.20 -10.84 22.10
CA LYS A 177 -14.41 -10.45 22.84
C LYS A 177 -14.85 -9.04 22.46
N CYS A 178 -16.05 -8.92 21.91
CA CYS A 178 -16.66 -7.65 21.53
C CYS A 178 -16.94 -6.74 22.73
N TYR A 179 -17.09 -5.44 22.44
CA TYR A 179 -17.33 -4.36 23.42
C TYR A 179 -16.28 -4.21 24.54
N THR A 180 -15.16 -4.92 24.46
CA THR A 180 -13.98 -4.71 25.32
C THR A 180 -13.31 -3.36 25.02
N PRO A 181 -12.53 -2.78 25.96
CA PRO A 181 -11.80 -1.52 25.73
C PRO A 181 -10.84 -1.54 24.53
N THR A 182 -10.35 -2.72 24.14
CA THR A 182 -9.50 -2.91 22.96
C THR A 182 -10.29 -2.97 21.65
N HIS A 183 -11.56 -3.38 21.68
CA HIS A 183 -12.44 -3.44 20.51
C HIS A 183 -13.25 -2.15 20.28
N LEU A 184 -13.73 -1.52 21.36
CA LEU A 184 -14.68 -0.40 21.33
C LEU A 184 -14.26 0.78 20.41
N PRO A 185 -12.98 1.22 20.35
CA PRO A 185 -12.57 2.28 19.43
C PRO A 185 -12.74 1.91 17.95
N PHE A 186 -12.52 0.63 17.60
CA PHE A 186 -12.64 0.12 16.23
C PHE A 186 -14.10 -0.02 15.80
N PHE A 187 -14.97 -0.45 16.72
CA PHE A 187 -16.43 -0.47 16.54
C PHE A 187 -16.98 0.94 16.25
N ILE A 188 -16.65 1.92 17.11
CA ILE A 188 -17.12 3.31 16.95
C ILE A 188 -16.55 3.94 15.68
N GLY A 189 -15.26 3.76 15.41
CA GLY A 189 -14.61 4.25 14.19
C GLY A 189 -15.24 3.69 12.91
N SER A 190 -15.63 2.41 12.93
CA SER A 190 -16.27 1.75 11.79
C SER A 190 -17.70 2.26 11.52
N ILE A 191 -18.49 2.53 12.57
CA ILE A 191 -19.81 3.15 12.41
C ILE A 191 -19.68 4.55 11.81
N ILE A 192 -18.78 5.39 12.36
CA ILE A 192 -18.52 6.73 11.82
C ILE A 192 -18.02 6.65 10.37
N GLY A 193 -17.14 5.69 10.07
CA GLY A 193 -16.62 5.39 8.74
C GLY A 193 -17.75 5.11 7.74
N LEU A 194 -18.66 4.19 8.06
CA LEU A 194 -19.81 3.86 7.18
C LEU A 194 -20.81 5.02 7.04
N CYS A 195 -21.13 5.73 8.12
CA CYS A 195 -22.03 6.89 8.10
C CYS A 195 -21.49 8.04 7.21
N LEU A 196 -20.16 8.16 7.06
CA LEU A 196 -19.53 9.11 6.16
C LEU A 196 -19.37 8.55 4.74
N PHE A 197 -19.00 7.28 4.61
CA PHE A 197 -18.67 6.62 3.35
C PHE A 197 -19.89 6.32 2.47
N ILE A 198 -20.95 5.75 3.03
CA ILE A 198 -22.11 5.31 2.25
C ILE A 198 -22.84 6.52 1.60
N PRO A 199 -23.17 7.61 2.31
CA PRO A 199 -23.82 8.76 1.68
C PRO A 199 -22.93 9.44 0.62
N TYR A 200 -21.62 9.49 0.86
CA TYR A 200 -20.66 10.01 -0.11
C TYR A 200 -20.64 9.17 -1.39
N THR A 201 -20.54 7.85 -1.28
CA THR A 201 -20.49 6.94 -2.43
C THR A 201 -21.83 6.86 -3.18
N VAL A 202 -22.96 6.94 -2.48
CA VAL A 202 -24.31 7.09 -3.07
C VAL A 202 -24.43 8.39 -3.87
N LEU A 203 -23.99 9.52 -3.31
CA LEU A 203 -23.98 10.80 -4.03
C LEU A 203 -23.10 10.72 -5.29
N MET A 204 -21.86 10.24 -5.15
CA MET A 204 -20.92 10.18 -6.27
C MET A 204 -21.37 9.18 -7.34
N SER A 205 -21.87 7.99 -7.01
CA SER A 205 -22.39 7.05 -8.02
C SER A 205 -23.54 7.63 -8.85
N SER A 206 -24.41 8.44 -8.24
CA SER A 206 -25.54 9.05 -8.97
C SER A 206 -25.13 10.15 -9.97
N VAL A 207 -24.01 10.85 -9.74
CA VAL A 207 -23.62 12.07 -10.48
C VAL A 207 -22.28 11.97 -11.23
N PHE A 208 -21.35 11.11 -10.80
CA PHE A 208 -19.96 11.06 -11.28
C PHE A 208 -19.81 10.32 -12.63
N VAL A 209 -20.56 10.77 -13.63
CA VAL A 209 -20.65 10.16 -14.97
C VAL A 209 -20.55 11.25 -16.03
N ASP A 210 -19.72 11.02 -17.05
CA ASP A 210 -19.66 11.87 -18.25
C ASP A 210 -20.80 11.49 -19.21
N PRO A 211 -21.82 12.37 -19.39
CA PRO A 211 -23.02 12.06 -20.17
C PRO A 211 -22.86 12.37 -21.66
N LEU A 212 -21.67 12.81 -22.12
CA LEU A 212 -21.46 13.22 -23.50
C LEU A 212 -21.15 12.01 -24.41
N PRO A 213 -22.03 11.66 -25.39
CA PRO A 213 -21.90 10.40 -26.14
C PRO A 213 -20.65 10.32 -27.05
N TYR A 214 -19.94 11.43 -27.26
CA TYR A 214 -18.83 11.55 -28.21
C TYR A 214 -17.46 11.81 -27.60
N ASN A 215 -17.30 11.73 -26.28
CA ASN A 215 -15.97 11.84 -25.68
C ASN A 215 -15.10 10.62 -26.10
N LYS A 216 -14.19 10.83 -27.06
CA LYS A 216 -13.26 9.78 -27.54
C LYS A 216 -12.19 9.42 -26.51
N GLY A 217 -11.92 10.30 -25.54
CA GLY A 217 -10.92 10.07 -24.50
C GLY A 217 -11.38 9.06 -23.46
N ASN A 218 -12.64 9.13 -23.04
CA ASN A 218 -13.18 8.35 -21.93
C ASN A 218 -14.00 7.12 -22.40
N PRO A 219 -13.56 5.88 -22.11
CA PRO A 219 -14.32 4.67 -22.45
C PRO A 219 -15.57 4.48 -21.56
N LEU A 220 -15.63 5.13 -20.39
CA LEU A 220 -16.66 4.97 -19.36
C LEU A 220 -17.84 5.95 -19.49
N THR A 221 -18.06 6.55 -20.66
CA THR A 221 -19.22 7.44 -20.90
C THR A 221 -20.54 6.67 -20.85
N LYS A 222 -21.53 7.18 -20.11
CA LYS A 222 -22.85 6.56 -19.86
C LYS A 222 -23.93 7.65 -19.87
N ALA A 223 -25.15 7.30 -20.26
CA ALA A 223 -26.24 8.27 -20.32
C ALA A 223 -26.71 8.76 -18.93
N SER A 224 -26.51 7.97 -17.86
CA SER A 224 -26.94 8.27 -16.50
C SER A 224 -26.11 7.50 -15.46
N GLY A 225 -25.98 8.04 -14.25
CA GLY A 225 -25.39 7.36 -13.08
C GLY A 225 -26.33 6.41 -12.34
N ARG A 226 -27.61 6.32 -12.73
CA ARG A 226 -28.61 5.47 -12.04
C ARG A 226 -28.23 3.98 -11.97
N GLU A 227 -27.62 3.44 -13.02
CA GLU A 227 -27.18 2.04 -13.03
C GLU A 227 -25.96 1.82 -12.11
N ASP A 228 -25.07 2.80 -11.96
CA ASP A 228 -23.95 2.74 -11.00
C ASP A 228 -24.43 2.90 -9.56
N LEU A 229 -25.48 3.71 -9.34
CA LEU A 229 -26.17 3.83 -8.05
C LEU A 229 -26.85 2.51 -7.65
N ILE A 230 -27.59 1.86 -8.56
CA ILE A 230 -28.18 0.54 -8.34
C ILE A 230 -27.07 -0.48 -8.01
N TYR A 231 -25.97 -0.46 -8.74
CA TYR A 231 -24.83 -1.34 -8.50
C TYR A 231 -24.09 -1.05 -7.18
N CYS A 232 -24.04 0.22 -6.74
CA CYS A 232 -23.54 0.60 -5.42
C CYS A 232 -24.41 -0.02 -4.31
N PHE A 233 -25.74 0.13 -4.40
CA PHE A 233 -26.67 -0.52 -3.45
C PHE A 233 -26.60 -2.04 -3.52
N PHE A 234 -26.44 -2.64 -4.71
CA PHE A 234 -26.26 -4.07 -4.87
C PHE A 234 -25.05 -4.58 -4.07
N ARG A 235 -23.87 -3.96 -4.26
CA ARG A 235 -22.65 -4.32 -3.51
C ARG A 235 -22.82 -4.16 -2.00
N LEU A 236 -23.49 -3.09 -1.55
CA LEU A 236 -23.81 -2.90 -0.12
C LEU A 236 -24.71 -4.01 0.42
N ILE A 237 -25.78 -4.35 -0.31
CA ILE A 237 -26.71 -5.43 0.04
C ILE A 237 -25.97 -6.77 0.12
N LEU A 238 -25.05 -7.07 -0.81
CA LEU A 238 -24.28 -8.32 -0.74
C LEU A 238 -23.46 -8.43 0.55
N ILE A 239 -22.71 -7.39 0.91
CA ILE A 239 -21.86 -7.41 2.11
C ILE A 239 -22.71 -7.49 3.38
N VAL A 240 -23.81 -6.72 3.45
CA VAL A 240 -24.73 -6.75 4.59
C VAL A 240 -25.39 -8.13 4.70
N LEU A 241 -25.92 -8.67 3.59
CA LEU A 241 -26.58 -9.96 3.56
C LEU A 241 -25.64 -11.06 4.08
N GLU A 242 -24.45 -11.18 3.49
CA GLU A 242 -23.44 -12.18 3.88
C GLU A 242 -23.17 -12.16 5.39
N ASN A 243 -22.92 -10.97 5.95
CA ASN A 243 -22.63 -10.83 7.37
C ASN A 243 -23.86 -11.11 8.25
N THR A 244 -25.05 -10.68 7.84
CA THR A 244 -26.30 -10.97 8.58
C THR A 244 -26.66 -12.45 8.57
N THR A 245 -26.44 -13.17 7.46
CA THR A 245 -26.70 -14.62 7.39
C THR A 245 -25.77 -15.42 8.31
N LYS A 246 -24.50 -15.01 8.44
CA LYS A 246 -23.55 -15.64 9.35
C LYS A 246 -23.97 -15.50 10.82
N VAL A 247 -24.46 -14.33 11.21
CA VAL A 247 -24.99 -14.07 12.57
C VAL A 247 -26.29 -14.81 12.82
N LEU A 248 -27.24 -14.80 11.87
CA LEU A 248 -28.62 -15.19 12.13
C LEU A 248 -28.90 -16.69 11.93
N LEU A 249 -28.21 -17.32 10.98
CA LEU A 249 -28.52 -18.68 10.51
C LEU A 249 -27.40 -19.69 10.79
N HIS A 250 -26.22 -19.21 11.25
CA HIS A 250 -24.98 -19.98 11.40
C HIS A 250 -24.60 -20.82 10.14
N SER A 251 -25.13 -20.45 8.97
CA SER A 251 -25.01 -21.18 7.72
C SER A 251 -24.74 -20.21 6.57
N SER A 252 -23.66 -20.47 5.82
CA SER A 252 -23.24 -19.66 4.68
C SER A 252 -23.86 -20.11 3.34
N ALA A 253 -24.74 -21.11 3.35
CA ALA A 253 -25.40 -21.60 2.14
C ALA A 253 -26.57 -20.71 1.69
N GLU A 254 -27.39 -20.21 2.62
CA GLU A 254 -28.58 -19.40 2.30
C GLU A 254 -28.23 -18.07 1.63
N SER A 255 -27.10 -17.46 2.03
CA SER A 255 -26.61 -16.24 1.38
C SER A 255 -26.22 -16.46 -0.07
N LEU A 256 -25.71 -17.64 -0.43
CA LEU A 256 -25.26 -17.97 -1.77
C LEU A 256 -26.44 -18.11 -2.76
N TYR A 257 -27.60 -18.60 -2.30
CA TYR A 257 -28.84 -18.55 -3.08
C TYR A 257 -29.29 -17.11 -3.36
N LEU A 258 -29.40 -16.28 -2.33
CA LEU A 258 -29.82 -14.88 -2.46
C LEU A 258 -28.82 -14.06 -3.29
N LEU A 259 -27.52 -14.36 -3.16
CA LEU A 259 -26.45 -13.84 -4.01
C LEU A 259 -26.68 -14.19 -5.48
N SER A 260 -26.93 -15.47 -5.81
CA SER A 260 -27.15 -15.90 -7.20
C SER A 260 -28.36 -15.24 -7.86
N ILE A 261 -29.46 -15.06 -7.11
CA ILE A 261 -30.65 -14.30 -7.56
C ILE A 261 -30.26 -12.85 -7.82
N GLY A 262 -29.52 -12.23 -6.90
CA GLY A 262 -29.02 -10.87 -7.04
C GLY A 262 -28.12 -10.67 -8.27
N ILE A 263 -27.17 -11.59 -8.50
CA ILE A 263 -26.29 -11.60 -9.67
C ILE A 263 -27.11 -11.75 -10.96
N ALA A 264 -28.09 -12.65 -11.00
CA ALA A 264 -28.97 -12.84 -12.16
C ALA A 264 -29.79 -11.58 -12.50
N LEU A 265 -30.29 -10.87 -11.48
CA LEU A 265 -30.99 -9.59 -11.66
C LEU A 265 -30.06 -8.50 -12.20
N MET A 266 -28.82 -8.43 -11.72
CA MET A 266 -27.82 -7.48 -12.22
C MET A 266 -27.37 -7.82 -13.65
N ASP A 267 -27.18 -9.10 -13.98
CA ASP A 267 -26.86 -9.54 -15.35
C ASP A 267 -27.99 -9.18 -16.33
N TYR A 268 -29.25 -9.46 -15.97
CA TYR A 268 -30.42 -9.03 -16.75
C TYR A 268 -30.46 -7.50 -16.96
N LYS A 269 -30.15 -6.72 -15.91
CA LYS A 269 -30.07 -5.25 -15.99
C LYS A 269 -28.98 -4.79 -16.96
N VAL A 270 -27.78 -5.35 -16.87
CA VAL A 270 -26.66 -5.06 -17.78
C VAL A 270 -27.03 -5.42 -19.23
N LEU A 271 -27.66 -6.58 -19.46
CA LEU A 271 -28.11 -7.06 -20.76
C LEU A 271 -29.24 -6.22 -21.39
N ARG A 272 -30.18 -5.67 -20.59
CA ARG A 272 -31.30 -4.87 -21.11
C ARG A 272 -30.97 -3.39 -21.34
N HIS A 273 -30.26 -2.75 -20.41
CA HIS A 273 -30.06 -1.29 -20.44
C HIS A 273 -28.74 -0.87 -21.10
N HIS A 274 -27.73 -1.74 -21.16
CA HIS A 274 -26.43 -1.43 -21.81
C HIS A 274 -25.86 -0.07 -21.33
N PRO A 275 -25.48 0.09 -20.04
CA PRO A 275 -25.26 1.41 -19.42
C PRO A 275 -24.22 2.30 -20.14
N LEU A 276 -23.18 1.71 -20.74
CA LEU A 276 -22.11 2.46 -21.42
C LEU A 276 -22.51 2.80 -22.86
N HIS A 277 -22.17 3.98 -23.36
CA HIS A 277 -22.39 4.29 -24.80
C HIS A 277 -21.51 3.43 -25.72
N ASN A 278 -20.48 2.72 -25.21
CA ASN A 278 -19.64 1.83 -26.00
C ASN A 278 -20.15 0.37 -25.89
N SER A 279 -20.62 -0.18 -27.01
CA SER A 279 -21.17 -1.53 -27.05
C SER A 279 -20.16 -2.62 -26.67
N THR A 280 -18.86 -2.44 -26.91
CA THR A 280 -17.85 -3.46 -26.58
C THR A 280 -17.71 -3.64 -25.06
N PHE A 281 -17.71 -2.56 -24.29
CA PHE A 281 -17.59 -2.65 -22.83
C PHE A 281 -18.85 -3.20 -22.17
N ASN A 282 -20.05 -2.92 -22.70
CA ASN A 282 -21.27 -3.60 -22.23
C ASN A 282 -21.21 -5.11 -22.46
N ARG A 283 -20.68 -5.56 -23.60
CA ARG A 283 -20.54 -7.01 -23.89
C ARG A 283 -19.51 -7.68 -22.98
N ILE A 284 -18.39 -7.01 -22.70
CA ILE A 284 -17.41 -7.48 -21.71
C ILE A 284 -18.06 -7.58 -20.33
N ARG A 285 -18.76 -6.53 -19.90
CA ARG A 285 -19.48 -6.49 -18.61
C ARG A 285 -20.51 -7.62 -18.51
N ALA A 286 -21.39 -7.78 -19.50
CA ALA A 286 -22.34 -8.90 -19.57
C ALA A 286 -21.65 -10.27 -19.58
N GLY A 287 -20.48 -10.39 -20.21
CA GLY A 287 -19.63 -11.57 -20.08
C GLY A 287 -19.23 -11.83 -18.63
N ILE A 288 -18.65 -10.83 -17.94
CA ILE A 288 -18.21 -10.99 -16.54
C ILE A 288 -19.39 -11.37 -15.65
N TRP A 289 -20.53 -10.67 -15.74
CA TRP A 289 -21.72 -10.94 -14.93
C TRP A 289 -22.33 -12.32 -15.17
N PHE A 290 -22.46 -12.76 -16.42
CA PHE A 290 -22.91 -14.12 -16.73
C PHE A 290 -21.87 -15.19 -16.33
N GLY A 291 -20.57 -14.90 -16.44
CA GLY A 291 -19.49 -15.77 -15.97
C GLY A 291 -19.53 -15.99 -14.46
N ILE A 292 -19.72 -14.90 -13.69
CA ILE A 292 -19.98 -14.92 -12.25
C ILE A 292 -21.24 -15.76 -11.97
N PHE A 293 -22.37 -15.49 -12.64
CA PHE A 293 -23.62 -16.22 -12.45
C PHE A 293 -23.45 -17.73 -12.62
N ILE A 294 -22.86 -18.19 -13.72
CA ILE A 294 -22.64 -19.62 -13.95
C ILE A 294 -21.66 -20.21 -12.93
N SER A 295 -20.65 -19.46 -12.47
CA SER A 295 -19.74 -19.93 -11.41
C SER A 295 -20.41 -20.12 -10.03
N THR A 296 -21.59 -19.51 -9.78
CA THR A 296 -22.36 -19.81 -8.56
C THR A 296 -23.05 -21.18 -8.59
N ILE A 297 -23.33 -21.75 -9.77
CA ILE A 297 -24.13 -22.98 -9.88
C ILE A 297 -23.46 -24.19 -9.21
N PRO A 298 -22.15 -24.49 -9.43
CA PRO A 298 -21.49 -25.56 -8.69
C PRO A 298 -21.41 -25.24 -7.19
N ALA A 299 -21.13 -23.99 -6.82
CA ALA A 299 -21.08 -23.58 -5.41
C ALA A 299 -22.40 -23.88 -4.69
N ILE A 300 -23.55 -23.58 -5.30
CA ILE A 300 -24.88 -24.00 -4.80
C ILE A 300 -24.99 -25.53 -4.72
N ILE A 301 -24.72 -26.25 -5.83
CA ILE A 301 -24.93 -27.71 -5.90
C ILE A 301 -24.12 -28.45 -4.82
N PHE A 302 -22.89 -28.03 -4.57
CA PHE A 302 -22.00 -28.69 -3.61
C PHE A 302 -22.22 -28.23 -2.16
N THR A 303 -22.71 -27.02 -1.89
CA THR A 303 -22.97 -26.56 -0.50
C THR A 303 -24.22 -27.18 0.13
N ILE A 304 -25.13 -27.78 -0.65
CA ILE A 304 -26.37 -28.40 -0.15
C ILE A 304 -26.13 -29.62 0.77
N LYS A 305 -25.00 -30.31 0.63
CA LYS A 305 -24.78 -31.65 1.23
C LYS A 305 -23.54 -31.76 2.12
N GLU A 306 -23.10 -30.67 2.74
CA GLU A 306 -21.80 -30.47 3.44
C GLU A 306 -20.68 -29.94 2.53
N PRO A 307 -19.75 -29.12 3.04
CA PRO A 307 -18.66 -28.56 2.25
C PRO A 307 -17.75 -29.68 1.68
N PRO A 308 -17.53 -29.71 0.36
CA PRO A 308 -16.87 -30.83 -0.29
C PRO A 308 -15.37 -30.89 0.02
N GLN A 309 -14.90 -32.04 0.53
CA GLN A 309 -13.46 -32.35 0.68
C GLN A 309 -12.74 -32.62 -0.66
N SER A 310 -13.34 -32.32 -1.80
CA SER A 310 -12.72 -32.48 -3.12
C SER A 310 -12.27 -31.13 -3.67
N HIS A 311 -11.20 -31.09 -4.46
CA HIS A 311 -10.78 -29.86 -5.18
C HIS A 311 -11.67 -29.54 -6.40
N TRP A 312 -12.41 -30.52 -6.92
CA TRP A 312 -13.21 -30.36 -8.15
C TRP A 312 -14.24 -29.21 -8.13
N PRO A 313 -14.96 -28.91 -7.03
CA PRO A 313 -16.01 -27.88 -7.02
C PRO A 313 -15.53 -26.46 -7.30
N TRP A 314 -14.41 -26.02 -6.72
CA TRP A 314 -13.85 -24.69 -7.00
C TRP A 314 -13.20 -24.64 -8.39
N ILE A 315 -12.52 -25.73 -8.79
CA ILE A 315 -11.96 -25.86 -10.16
C ILE A 315 -13.07 -25.75 -11.20
N LEU A 316 -14.20 -26.45 -11.00
CA LEU A 316 -15.34 -26.42 -11.90
C LEU A 316 -15.99 -25.03 -11.93
N SER A 317 -16.14 -24.36 -10.79
CA SER A 317 -16.65 -22.98 -10.70
C SER A 317 -15.78 -22.00 -11.49
N LEU A 318 -14.45 -22.15 -11.40
CA LEU A 318 -13.49 -21.30 -12.11
C LEU A 318 -13.46 -21.61 -13.62
N VAL A 319 -13.45 -22.89 -14.00
CA VAL A 319 -13.50 -23.33 -15.39
C VAL A 319 -14.79 -22.88 -16.08
N LEU A 320 -15.93 -22.94 -15.39
CA LEU A 320 -17.23 -22.52 -15.94
C LEU A 320 -17.40 -21.00 -16.10
N ASN A 321 -16.56 -20.19 -15.45
CA ASN A 321 -16.55 -18.74 -15.66
C ASN A 321 -16.20 -18.39 -17.12
N ILE A 322 -15.28 -19.14 -17.76
CA ILE A 322 -14.83 -18.93 -19.15
C ILE A 322 -15.97 -19.12 -20.19
N PRO A 323 -16.67 -20.27 -20.27
CA PRO A 323 -17.81 -20.43 -21.18
C PRO A 323 -18.96 -19.49 -20.79
N GLY A 324 -19.17 -19.22 -19.50
CA GLY A 324 -20.12 -18.21 -19.06
C GLY A 324 -19.82 -16.82 -19.64
N PHE A 325 -18.57 -16.36 -19.56
CA PHE A 325 -18.13 -15.10 -20.16
C PHE A 325 -18.40 -15.01 -21.66
N ILE A 326 -18.06 -16.08 -22.39
CA ILE A 326 -18.31 -16.17 -23.84
C ILE A 326 -19.81 -16.12 -24.13
N THR A 327 -20.63 -16.85 -23.37
CA THR A 327 -22.10 -16.86 -23.52
C THR A 327 -22.72 -15.50 -23.22
N GLY A 328 -22.37 -14.84 -22.10
CA GLY A 328 -22.85 -13.50 -21.75
C GLY A 328 -22.50 -12.44 -22.80
N PHE A 329 -21.28 -12.50 -23.34
CA PHE A 329 -20.82 -11.61 -24.42
C PHE A 329 -21.69 -11.75 -25.69
N PHE A 330 -22.02 -12.98 -26.11
CA PHE A 330 -22.91 -13.21 -27.25
C PHE A 330 -24.39 -12.93 -26.96
N LEU A 331 -24.86 -13.18 -25.72
CA LEU A 331 -26.20 -12.81 -25.27
C LEU A 331 -26.41 -11.29 -25.37
N SER A 332 -25.45 -10.48 -24.91
CA SER A 332 -25.49 -9.01 -25.05
C SER A 332 -25.66 -8.55 -26.51
N ILE A 333 -24.96 -9.20 -27.46
CA ILE A 333 -25.13 -8.92 -28.90
C ILE A 333 -26.55 -9.24 -29.36
N ARG A 334 -27.08 -10.40 -28.96
CA ARG A 334 -28.43 -10.87 -29.34
C ARG A 334 -29.52 -9.97 -28.76
N PHE A 335 -29.47 -9.67 -27.46
CA PHE A 335 -30.42 -8.80 -26.78
C PHE A 335 -30.43 -7.39 -27.37
N HIS A 336 -29.27 -6.77 -27.54
CA HIS A 336 -29.16 -5.45 -28.15
C HIS A 336 -29.76 -5.39 -29.56
N LYS A 337 -29.46 -6.37 -30.42
CA LYS A 337 -30.05 -6.47 -31.75
C LYS A 337 -31.57 -6.67 -31.70
N SER A 338 -32.06 -7.47 -30.74
CA SER A 338 -33.49 -7.70 -30.53
C SER A 338 -34.22 -6.41 -30.16
N VAL A 339 -33.74 -5.66 -29.14
CA VAL A 339 -34.31 -4.37 -28.71
C VAL A 339 -34.34 -3.36 -29.85
N LEU A 340 -33.20 -3.14 -30.53
CA LEU A 340 -33.14 -2.19 -31.65
C LEU A 340 -34.09 -2.60 -32.79
N SER A 341 -34.10 -3.87 -33.19
CA SER A 341 -34.99 -4.33 -34.27
C SER A 341 -36.48 -4.21 -33.90
N GLY A 342 -36.84 -4.39 -32.62
CA GLY A 342 -38.19 -4.15 -32.10
C GLY A 342 -38.59 -2.68 -32.22
N ILE A 343 -37.74 -1.75 -31.76
CA ILE A 343 -37.97 -0.30 -31.85
C ILE A 343 -38.12 0.14 -33.31
N TYR A 344 -37.19 -0.25 -34.20
CA TYR A 344 -37.26 0.11 -35.62
C TYR A 344 -38.49 -0.48 -36.32
N LYS A 345 -38.91 -1.70 -35.97
CA LYS A 345 -40.15 -2.30 -36.49
C LYS A 345 -41.37 -1.50 -36.05
N ARG A 346 -41.52 -1.22 -34.74
CA ARG A 346 -42.65 -0.44 -34.19
C ARG A 346 -42.71 0.98 -34.75
N LEU A 347 -41.56 1.63 -34.94
CA LEU A 347 -41.48 2.96 -35.57
C LEU A 347 -41.93 2.91 -37.04
N ARG A 348 -41.53 1.89 -37.81
CA ARG A 348 -41.95 1.71 -39.21
C ARG A 348 -43.45 1.42 -39.32
N GLU A 349 -43.99 0.56 -38.46
CA GLU A 349 -45.42 0.27 -38.38
C GLU A 349 -46.23 1.52 -38.04
N LYS A 350 -45.76 2.34 -37.08
CA LYS A 350 -46.37 3.62 -36.75
C LYS A 350 -46.34 4.61 -37.91
N LYS A 351 -45.21 4.75 -38.61
CA LYS A 351 -45.10 5.62 -39.79
C LYS A 351 -46.02 5.20 -40.93
N MET A 352 -46.06 3.92 -41.27
CA MET A 352 -46.98 3.40 -42.29
C MET A 352 -48.44 3.65 -41.90
N LEU A 353 -48.79 3.57 -40.62
CA LEU A 353 -50.13 3.92 -40.14
C LEU A 353 -50.43 5.42 -40.28
N GLU A 354 -49.46 6.30 -39.97
CA GLU A 354 -49.57 7.75 -40.12
C GLU A 354 -49.67 8.17 -41.61
N GLU A 355 -48.85 7.60 -42.48
CA GLU A 355 -48.89 7.77 -43.94
C GLU A 355 -50.23 7.32 -44.52
N LEU A 356 -50.73 6.13 -44.15
CA LEU A 356 -52.05 5.63 -44.56
C LEU A 356 -53.21 6.50 -44.04
N THR A 357 -53.09 7.13 -42.87
CA THR A 357 -54.10 8.11 -42.43
C THR A 357 -54.01 9.42 -43.21
N LEU A 358 -52.81 9.90 -43.53
CA LEU A 358 -52.61 11.11 -44.33
C LEU A 358 -53.10 10.93 -45.77
N GLU A 359 -52.87 9.78 -46.40
CA GLU A 359 -53.42 9.47 -47.73
C GLU A 359 -54.95 9.40 -47.72
N LYS A 360 -55.57 8.84 -46.68
CA LYS A 360 -57.04 8.81 -46.54
C LYS A 360 -57.66 10.20 -46.37
N ILE A 361 -57.01 11.07 -45.61
CA ILE A 361 -57.39 12.48 -45.48
C ILE A 361 -57.21 13.21 -46.82
N LYS A 362 -56.08 12.97 -47.52
CA LYS A 362 -55.75 13.65 -48.79
C LYS A 362 -56.58 13.18 -49.99
N ASN A 363 -57.17 11.99 -49.91
CA ASN A 363 -58.09 11.43 -50.91
C ASN A 363 -59.57 11.76 -50.64
N ASN A 364 -59.88 12.62 -49.66
CA ASN A 364 -61.24 12.99 -49.25
C ASN A 364 -62.16 11.80 -48.89
N GLU A 365 -61.61 10.68 -48.41
CA GLU A 365 -62.42 9.63 -47.76
C GLU A 365 -62.88 10.05 -46.34
N ILE A 366 -62.32 11.14 -45.82
CA ILE A 366 -62.68 11.82 -44.59
C ILE A 366 -62.67 13.32 -44.92
N ASP A 367 -63.79 14.00 -44.71
CA ASP A 367 -63.89 15.44 -44.97
C ASP A 367 -63.16 16.23 -43.86
N PRO A 368 -62.20 17.11 -44.17
CA PRO A 368 -61.50 17.89 -43.14
C PRO A 368 -62.41 18.83 -42.33
N GLU A 369 -63.55 19.27 -42.87
CA GLU A 369 -64.49 20.13 -42.14
C GLU A 369 -65.32 19.37 -41.08
N ASP A 370 -65.47 18.04 -41.21
CA ASP A 370 -66.17 17.21 -40.20
C ASP A 370 -65.35 17.00 -38.91
N LEU A 371 -64.05 17.36 -38.89
CA LEU A 371 -63.19 17.25 -37.71
C LEU A 371 -63.29 18.43 -36.73
N GLU A 372 -63.79 19.60 -37.16
CA GLU A 372 -63.93 20.78 -36.27
C GLU A 372 -65.24 20.79 -35.48
N ASN A 373 -66.23 19.97 -35.86
CA ASN A 373 -67.47 19.80 -35.10
C ASN A 373 -67.31 18.75 -33.99
N ASP A 374 -66.99 19.22 -32.78
CA ASP A 374 -66.74 18.44 -31.55
C ASP A 374 -67.81 17.34 -31.27
N HIS A 375 -69.07 17.61 -31.62
CA HIS A 375 -70.18 16.64 -31.48
C HIS A 375 -70.19 15.52 -32.53
N VAL A 376 -69.77 15.81 -33.77
CA VAL A 376 -69.66 14.81 -34.84
C VAL A 376 -68.41 13.98 -34.61
N ALA A 377 -67.28 14.61 -34.28
CA ALA A 377 -66.05 13.97 -33.86
C ALA A 377 -66.29 12.93 -32.73
N GLN A 378 -67.00 13.29 -31.66
CA GLN A 378 -67.33 12.33 -30.58
C GLN A 378 -68.27 11.19 -31.00
N SER A 379 -69.11 11.38 -32.02
CA SER A 379 -70.01 10.33 -32.53
C SER A 379 -69.31 9.37 -33.49
N LEU A 380 -68.44 9.88 -34.36
CA LEU A 380 -67.53 9.09 -35.18
C LEU A 380 -66.50 8.37 -34.31
N ASP A 381 -65.98 9.00 -33.26
CA ASP A 381 -65.09 8.34 -32.30
C ASP A 381 -65.84 7.22 -31.55
N ARG A 382 -67.12 7.40 -31.18
CA ARG A 382 -67.97 6.30 -30.66
C ARG A 382 -68.19 5.15 -31.66
N ILE A 383 -68.43 5.45 -32.94
CA ILE A 383 -68.69 4.42 -33.97
C ILE A 383 -67.38 3.73 -34.40
N ALA A 384 -66.27 4.44 -34.42
CA ALA A 384 -64.94 3.89 -34.70
C ALA A 384 -64.41 3.07 -33.52
N THR A 385 -64.51 3.57 -32.28
CA THR A 385 -64.05 2.83 -31.08
C THR A 385 -64.88 1.58 -30.79
N THR A 386 -66.16 1.52 -31.16
CA THR A 386 -66.98 0.31 -30.99
C THR A 386 -66.65 -0.81 -31.99
N LYS A 387 -65.84 -0.57 -33.02
CA LYS A 387 -65.41 -1.62 -33.97
C LYS A 387 -63.90 -1.77 -34.15
N PHE A 388 -63.09 -0.76 -33.81
CA PHE A 388 -61.63 -0.85 -33.81
C PHE A 388 -61.01 -0.10 -32.62
N ILE A 389 -60.66 -0.85 -31.57
CA ILE A 389 -59.78 -0.34 -30.50
C ILE A 389 -58.35 -0.20 -31.07
N ARG A 390 -58.04 0.96 -31.67
CA ARG A 390 -56.66 1.32 -32.06
C ARG A 390 -55.86 1.64 -30.81
N THR A 391 -55.16 0.65 -30.26
CA THR A 391 -54.11 0.88 -29.27
C THR A 391 -53.01 1.77 -29.89
N LYS A 392 -52.70 2.91 -29.26
CA LYS A 392 -51.60 3.78 -29.71
C LYS A 392 -50.30 2.97 -29.69
N ILE A 393 -49.66 2.81 -30.84
CA ILE A 393 -48.40 2.06 -30.98
C ILE A 393 -47.32 2.79 -30.16
N LYS A 394 -46.93 2.22 -29.02
CA LYS A 394 -45.76 2.65 -28.26
C LYS A 394 -44.50 2.20 -29.00
N VAL A 395 -43.64 3.14 -29.36
CA VAL A 395 -42.40 2.83 -30.10
C VAL A 395 -41.34 2.30 -29.13
N TYR A 396 -41.23 2.97 -27.98
CA TYR A 396 -40.29 2.69 -26.90
C TYR A 396 -40.98 1.90 -25.76
N GLU A 397 -40.24 1.10 -25.02
CA GLU A 397 -40.75 0.45 -23.80
C GLU A 397 -40.46 1.30 -22.57
N CYS A 398 -39.26 1.87 -22.47
CA CYS A 398 -38.85 2.84 -21.45
C CYS A 398 -38.21 4.09 -22.07
N GLU A 399 -38.01 5.11 -21.24
CA GLU A 399 -37.34 6.36 -21.57
C GLU A 399 -35.88 6.16 -22.04
N GLU A 400 -35.13 5.21 -21.47
CA GLU A 400 -33.75 4.95 -21.87
C GLU A 400 -33.61 4.36 -23.29
N ASP A 401 -34.66 3.71 -23.81
CA ASP A 401 -34.65 3.21 -25.19
C ASP A 401 -34.48 4.35 -26.22
N CYS A 402 -34.88 5.59 -25.87
CA CYS A 402 -34.72 6.78 -26.72
C CYS A 402 -33.23 7.15 -26.91
N GLU A 403 -32.41 6.96 -25.88
CA GLU A 403 -30.96 7.15 -25.96
C GLU A 403 -30.31 5.95 -26.65
N LEU A 404 -30.67 4.73 -26.21
CA LEU A 404 -30.09 3.49 -26.67
C LEU A 404 -30.20 3.31 -28.19
N VAL A 405 -31.36 3.65 -28.77
CA VAL A 405 -31.57 3.59 -30.23
C VAL A 405 -30.70 4.60 -30.98
N CYS A 406 -30.40 5.76 -30.40
CA CYS A 406 -29.66 6.86 -31.05
C CYS A 406 -28.13 6.66 -31.05
N ARG A 407 -27.60 5.60 -30.41
CA ARG A 407 -26.15 5.36 -30.35
C ARG A 407 -25.47 5.08 -31.69
N PHE A 408 -26.20 4.73 -32.75
CA PHE A 408 -25.64 4.55 -34.10
C PHE A 408 -24.92 5.81 -34.62
N VAL A 409 -25.40 6.99 -34.20
CA VAL A 409 -24.88 8.30 -34.59
C VAL A 409 -23.44 8.52 -34.07
N ARG A 410 -22.98 7.73 -33.08
CA ARG A 410 -21.58 7.74 -32.62
C ARG A 410 -20.61 7.27 -33.71
N TYR A 411 -21.06 6.36 -34.58
CA TYR A 411 -20.28 5.75 -35.65
C TYR A 411 -20.64 6.33 -37.04
N ASN A 412 -21.92 6.62 -37.29
CA ASN A 412 -22.41 7.16 -38.55
C ASN A 412 -22.65 8.69 -38.44
N ARG A 413 -21.95 9.46 -39.28
CA ARG A 413 -21.89 10.93 -39.20
C ARG A 413 -22.50 11.64 -40.42
N ASN A 414 -23.43 10.99 -41.11
CA ASN A 414 -24.05 11.53 -42.31
C ASN A 414 -25.23 12.45 -41.94
N PRO A 415 -25.62 13.42 -42.80
CA PRO A 415 -26.79 14.28 -42.56
C PRO A 415 -28.08 13.48 -42.28
N GLU A 416 -28.27 12.35 -42.98
CA GLU A 416 -29.38 11.42 -42.79
C GLU A 416 -29.42 10.83 -41.36
N ALA A 417 -28.25 10.52 -40.79
CA ALA A 417 -28.15 9.99 -39.43
C ALA A 417 -28.57 11.04 -38.38
N TYR A 418 -28.27 12.32 -38.63
CA TYR A 418 -28.72 13.44 -37.81
C TYR A 418 -30.25 13.65 -37.90
N GLN A 419 -30.82 13.60 -39.11
CA GLN A 419 -32.28 13.69 -39.31
C GLN A 419 -33.02 12.52 -38.64
N LEU A 420 -32.53 11.29 -38.78
CA LEU A 420 -33.10 10.11 -38.13
C LEU A 420 -33.05 10.22 -36.60
N MET A 421 -31.95 10.74 -36.04
CA MET A 421 -31.81 11.01 -34.60
C MET A 421 -32.82 12.05 -34.10
N ARG A 422 -33.00 13.18 -34.81
CA ARG A 422 -34.04 14.18 -34.47
C ARG A 422 -35.44 13.54 -34.48
N LEU A 423 -35.72 12.69 -35.46
CA LEU A 423 -37.01 12.00 -35.57
C LEU A 423 -37.24 11.05 -34.39
N LEU A 424 -36.24 10.24 -34.02
CA LEU A 424 -36.30 9.33 -32.88
C LEU A 424 -36.55 10.07 -31.56
N PHE A 425 -35.78 11.12 -31.27
CA PHE A 425 -35.99 11.92 -30.05
C PHE A 425 -37.31 12.70 -30.04
N ASN A 426 -37.78 13.20 -31.19
CA ASN A 426 -39.09 13.84 -31.29
C ASN A 426 -40.23 12.86 -30.97
N GLU A 427 -40.14 11.60 -31.44
CA GLU A 427 -41.09 10.55 -31.05
C GLU A 427 -40.96 10.16 -29.56
N GLY A 428 -39.74 10.14 -29.02
CA GLY A 428 -39.48 9.97 -27.59
C GLY A 428 -40.16 11.05 -26.74
N ILE A 429 -40.03 12.33 -27.14
CA ILE A 429 -40.67 13.48 -26.46
C ILE A 429 -42.20 13.42 -26.56
N LYS A 430 -42.76 12.99 -27.69
CA LYS A 430 -44.21 12.75 -27.82
C LYS A 430 -44.68 11.63 -26.89
N GLN A 431 -43.88 10.59 -26.67
CA GLN A 431 -44.23 9.44 -25.83
C GLN A 431 -44.01 9.71 -24.33
N TYR A 432 -42.98 10.48 -23.96
CA TYR A 432 -42.57 10.78 -22.58
C TYR A 432 -42.48 12.30 -22.28
N PRO A 433 -43.55 13.09 -22.49
CA PRO A 433 -43.51 14.55 -22.39
C PRO A 433 -43.28 15.09 -20.96
N LYS A 434 -43.38 14.24 -19.93
CA LYS A 434 -43.18 14.60 -18.52
C LYS A 434 -41.80 14.21 -17.96
N ASP A 435 -40.97 13.51 -18.74
CA ASP A 435 -39.66 13.05 -18.27
C ASP A 435 -38.54 13.96 -18.81
N ALA A 436 -37.84 14.63 -17.89
CA ALA A 436 -36.71 15.49 -18.21
C ALA A 436 -35.52 14.74 -18.82
N PHE A 437 -35.36 13.43 -18.57
CA PHE A 437 -34.24 12.65 -19.09
C PHE A 437 -34.17 12.67 -20.62
N VAL A 438 -35.30 12.47 -21.32
CA VAL A 438 -35.36 12.45 -22.78
C VAL A 438 -34.94 13.81 -23.39
N PHE A 439 -35.38 14.93 -22.79
CA PHE A 439 -34.98 16.28 -23.22
C PHE A 439 -33.48 16.54 -23.02
N ILE A 440 -32.92 16.10 -21.88
CA ILE A 440 -31.50 16.24 -21.53
C ILE A 440 -30.63 15.41 -22.49
N GLN A 441 -31.00 14.15 -22.78
CA GLN A 441 -30.27 13.31 -23.74
C GLN A 441 -30.34 13.87 -25.16
N TYR A 442 -31.52 14.34 -25.61
CA TYR A 442 -31.63 14.97 -26.93
C TYR A 442 -30.73 16.21 -27.03
N CYS A 443 -30.68 17.03 -25.98
CA CYS A 443 -29.76 18.15 -25.86
C CYS A 443 -28.29 17.72 -25.98
N PHE A 444 -27.84 16.67 -25.28
CA PHE A 444 -26.46 16.18 -25.38
C PHE A 444 -26.10 15.63 -26.79
N TYR A 445 -27.05 14.95 -27.47
CA TYR A 445 -26.85 14.47 -28.84
C TYR A 445 -26.80 15.62 -29.87
N LEU A 446 -27.67 16.64 -29.74
CA LEU A 446 -27.62 17.84 -30.59
C LEU A 446 -26.31 18.62 -30.38
N PHE A 447 -25.97 18.89 -29.11
CA PHE A 447 -24.77 19.63 -28.72
C PHE A 447 -23.49 18.97 -29.24
N SER A 448 -23.36 17.66 -29.06
CA SER A 448 -22.20 16.92 -29.53
C SER A 448 -22.08 16.89 -31.06
N MET A 449 -23.20 16.88 -31.79
CA MET A 449 -23.19 16.97 -33.26
C MET A 449 -22.81 18.35 -33.79
N GLN A 450 -23.31 19.43 -33.18
CA GLN A 450 -22.98 20.82 -33.56
C GLN A 450 -21.47 21.13 -33.45
N ASN A 451 -20.74 20.39 -32.60
CA ASN A 451 -19.29 20.55 -32.43
C ASN A 451 -18.44 19.85 -33.51
N PHE A 452 -18.99 18.94 -34.33
CA PHE A 452 -18.20 18.16 -35.29
C PHE A 452 -18.17 18.71 -36.72
N ASN A 453 -19.14 19.52 -37.15
CA ASN A 453 -19.23 20.02 -38.53
C ASN A 453 -19.86 21.41 -38.55
N LYS A 454 -19.15 22.41 -39.10
CA LYS A 454 -19.65 23.79 -39.26
C LYS A 454 -20.82 23.86 -40.25
N ASP A 455 -20.92 22.93 -41.20
CA ASP A 455 -21.94 22.98 -42.25
C ASP A 455 -23.35 22.57 -41.77
N TYR A 456 -23.50 21.92 -40.60
CA TYR A 456 -24.83 21.52 -40.11
C TYR A 456 -25.72 22.69 -39.71
N THR A 457 -25.18 23.89 -39.50
CA THR A 457 -26.01 25.10 -39.33
C THR A 457 -26.70 25.55 -40.62
N LEU A 458 -26.31 25.02 -41.79
CA LEU A 458 -26.96 25.29 -43.08
C LEU A 458 -28.15 24.35 -43.38
N LEU A 459 -28.33 23.28 -42.59
CA LEU A 459 -29.46 22.34 -42.72
C LEU A 459 -30.66 22.73 -41.83
N ASP A 460 -30.68 23.96 -41.32
CA ASP A 460 -31.58 24.44 -40.26
C ASP A 460 -32.44 25.64 -40.74
N GLU A 461 -32.65 25.81 -42.05
CA GLU A 461 -33.40 26.91 -42.70
C GLU A 461 -34.94 26.85 -42.52
N GLY A 462 -35.46 26.06 -41.57
CA GLY A 462 -36.90 25.87 -41.33
C GLY A 462 -37.42 26.61 -40.09
N GLU A 463 -38.64 27.13 -40.15
CA GLU A 463 -39.26 27.96 -39.09
C GLU A 463 -39.38 27.26 -37.71
N ASN A 464 -39.35 25.93 -37.64
CA ASN A 464 -39.45 25.14 -36.40
C ASN A 464 -38.08 24.84 -35.76
N LYS A 465 -37.38 25.90 -35.32
CA LYS A 465 -36.03 25.83 -34.73
C LYS A 465 -36.03 25.44 -33.24
N THR A 466 -36.04 24.14 -32.94
CA THR A 466 -35.78 23.62 -31.58
C THR A 466 -34.31 23.78 -31.20
N THR A 467 -33.97 24.78 -30.38
CA THR A 467 -32.59 24.99 -29.89
C THR A 467 -32.27 24.12 -28.66
N PRO A 468 -30.99 23.77 -28.41
CA PRO A 468 -30.61 23.03 -27.20
C PRO A 468 -31.04 23.73 -25.89
N TYR A 469 -30.99 25.06 -25.84
CA TYR A 469 -31.46 25.85 -24.69
C TYR A 469 -32.97 25.68 -24.42
N GLN A 470 -33.81 25.68 -25.45
CA GLN A 470 -35.27 25.46 -25.29
C GLN A 470 -35.57 24.06 -24.72
N LEU A 471 -34.75 23.05 -25.03
CA LEU A 471 -34.89 21.70 -24.46
C LEU A 471 -34.53 21.69 -22.97
N LEU A 472 -33.44 22.36 -22.58
CA LEU A 472 -33.02 22.48 -21.17
C LEU A 472 -34.02 23.30 -20.35
N GLU A 473 -34.57 24.38 -20.90
CA GLU A 473 -35.59 25.19 -20.23
C GLU A 473 -36.88 24.38 -19.98
N ARG A 474 -37.33 23.58 -20.97
CA ARG A 474 -38.43 22.63 -20.80
C ARG A 474 -38.12 21.57 -19.76
N ALA A 475 -36.91 21.00 -19.76
CA ALA A 475 -36.47 20.03 -18.75
C ALA A 475 -36.46 20.62 -17.33
N ALA A 476 -36.01 21.87 -17.17
CA ALA A 476 -35.99 22.57 -15.88
C ALA A 476 -37.40 22.84 -15.33
N LYS A 477 -38.35 23.22 -16.21
CA LYS A 477 -39.76 23.45 -15.84
C LYS A 477 -40.46 22.19 -15.29
N LEU A 478 -39.97 20.99 -15.59
CA LEU A 478 -40.51 19.72 -15.08
C LEU A 478 -40.12 19.42 -13.61
N LYS A 479 -39.30 20.25 -12.94
CA LYS A 479 -38.80 20.06 -11.57
C LYS A 479 -38.23 18.65 -11.32
N PRO A 480 -37.21 18.22 -12.07
CA PRO A 480 -36.73 16.84 -12.00
C PRO A 480 -35.89 16.55 -10.74
N ALA A 481 -35.52 15.28 -10.56
CA ALA A 481 -34.71 14.81 -9.44
C ALA A 481 -33.27 15.41 -9.43
N PHE A 482 -32.54 15.23 -8.33
CA PHE A 482 -31.23 15.88 -8.10
C PHE A 482 -30.18 15.53 -9.18
N ASP A 483 -30.11 14.27 -9.61
CA ASP A 483 -29.27 13.79 -10.71
C ASP A 483 -29.53 14.58 -12.00
N LEU A 484 -30.80 14.70 -12.39
CA LEU A 484 -31.22 15.40 -13.61
C LEU A 484 -31.07 16.93 -13.48
N ARG A 485 -31.27 17.52 -12.29
CA ARG A 485 -30.99 18.95 -12.03
C ARG A 485 -29.51 19.26 -12.18
N PHE A 486 -28.63 18.38 -11.69
CA PHE A 486 -27.21 18.48 -11.98
C PHE A 486 -26.93 18.38 -13.48
N PHE A 487 -27.50 17.40 -14.20
CA PHE A 487 -27.25 17.27 -15.65
C PHE A 487 -27.75 18.47 -16.47
N ILE A 488 -28.82 19.15 -16.05
CA ILE A 488 -29.23 20.44 -16.62
C ILE A 488 -28.15 21.50 -16.38
N SER A 489 -27.69 21.65 -15.13
CA SER A 489 -26.64 22.61 -14.76
C SER A 489 -25.32 22.35 -15.52
N PHE A 490 -24.92 21.08 -15.62
CA PHE A 490 -23.77 20.59 -16.39
C PHE A 490 -23.89 20.97 -17.88
N ALA A 491 -25.08 20.81 -18.46
CA ALA A 491 -25.33 21.16 -19.86
C ALA A 491 -25.23 22.67 -20.09
N THR A 492 -25.85 23.51 -19.26
CA THR A 492 -25.74 24.98 -19.36
C THR A 492 -24.30 25.48 -19.24
N GLN A 493 -23.58 25.08 -18.19
CA GLN A 493 -22.18 25.49 -17.99
C GLN A 493 -21.28 25.02 -19.15
N THR A 494 -21.61 23.88 -19.77
CA THR A 494 -20.86 23.36 -20.92
C THR A 494 -21.14 24.13 -22.21
N MET A 495 -22.34 24.69 -22.39
CA MET A 495 -22.66 25.54 -23.54
C MET A 495 -21.99 26.92 -23.47
N GLU A 496 -21.97 27.56 -22.29
CA GLU A 496 -21.33 28.86 -22.08
C GLU A 496 -19.85 28.85 -22.51
N GLN A 497 -19.15 27.76 -22.20
CA GLN A 497 -17.72 27.61 -22.50
C GLN A 497 -17.44 27.39 -23.99
N ILE A 498 -18.33 26.68 -24.70
CA ILE A 498 -18.19 26.52 -26.16
C ILE A 498 -18.50 27.83 -26.90
N LYS A 499 -19.36 28.70 -26.34
CA LYS A 499 -19.55 30.06 -26.89
C LYS A 499 -18.23 30.83 -26.85
N LYS A 500 -17.58 30.91 -25.69
CA LYS A 500 -16.27 31.58 -25.52
C LYS A 500 -15.13 30.91 -26.29
N SER A 501 -15.12 29.57 -26.44
CA SER A 501 -14.06 28.90 -27.21
C SER A 501 -14.06 29.24 -28.70
N LYS A 502 -15.23 29.62 -29.26
CA LYS A 502 -15.36 30.06 -30.65
C LYS A 502 -14.81 31.47 -30.90
N GLU A 503 -14.77 32.31 -29.87
CA GLU A 503 -14.20 33.67 -29.93
C GLU A 503 -12.67 33.67 -29.95
N LEU A 504 -12.04 32.59 -29.45
CA LEU A 504 -10.59 32.42 -29.31
C LEU A 504 -9.93 31.62 -30.47
N ASP A 505 -10.65 31.43 -31.57
CA ASP A 505 -10.22 30.82 -32.85
C ASP A 505 -9.40 29.52 -32.75
N SER A 506 -9.61 28.74 -31.67
CA SER A 506 -8.94 27.47 -31.40
C SER A 506 -9.97 26.37 -31.23
N SER A 507 -9.79 25.29 -32.00
CA SER A 507 -10.86 24.30 -32.25
C SER A 507 -11.24 23.42 -31.06
N LYS A 508 -10.50 23.50 -29.94
CA LYS A 508 -10.83 22.93 -28.63
C LYS A 508 -10.19 23.72 -27.51
N ILE A 509 -11.00 24.41 -26.70
CA ILE A 509 -10.62 24.87 -25.36
C ILE A 509 -11.44 24.05 -24.36
N ASP A 510 -10.76 23.40 -23.42
CA ASP A 510 -11.34 22.69 -22.27
C ASP A 510 -11.82 23.71 -21.21
N ILE A 511 -12.56 23.30 -20.18
CA ILE A 511 -12.81 24.19 -19.01
C ILE A 511 -11.50 24.49 -18.34
N SER A 512 -10.75 23.44 -18.03
CA SER A 512 -9.50 23.59 -17.31
C SER A 512 -8.66 24.56 -18.10
N THR A 513 -8.55 24.43 -19.42
CA THR A 513 -7.79 25.38 -20.23
C THR A 513 -8.46 26.76 -20.41
N PHE A 514 -9.78 26.93 -20.37
CA PHE A 514 -10.42 28.25 -20.39
C PHE A 514 -10.22 29.02 -19.07
N VAL A 515 -10.58 28.39 -17.94
CA VAL A 515 -10.38 28.95 -16.60
C VAL A 515 -8.89 29.09 -16.31
N GLU A 516 -8.05 28.16 -16.78
CA GLU A 516 -6.59 28.28 -16.74
C GLU A 516 -6.11 29.37 -17.70
N LEU A 517 -6.72 29.68 -18.84
CA LEU A 517 -6.32 30.84 -19.65
C LEU A 517 -6.56 32.13 -18.88
N GLU A 518 -7.80 32.35 -18.40
CA GLU A 518 -8.18 33.57 -17.69
C GLU A 518 -7.40 33.71 -16.36
N THR A 519 -7.19 32.60 -15.63
CA THR A 519 -6.37 32.61 -14.42
C THR A 519 -4.87 32.67 -14.69
N LEU A 520 -4.30 32.02 -15.72
CA LEU A 520 -2.87 32.16 -16.09
C LEU A 520 -2.57 33.57 -16.56
N GLU A 521 -3.45 34.20 -17.33
CA GLU A 521 -3.26 35.55 -17.85
C GLU A 521 -3.35 36.60 -16.73
N SER A 522 -4.43 36.55 -15.94
CA SER A 522 -4.57 37.37 -14.72
C SER A 522 -3.41 37.15 -13.74
N SER A 523 -3.00 35.90 -13.50
CA SER A 523 -1.92 35.51 -12.59
C SER A 523 -0.53 35.92 -13.12
N ALA A 524 -0.26 35.75 -14.41
CA ALA A 524 0.98 36.17 -15.05
C ALA A 524 1.14 37.69 -14.96
N ILE A 525 0.10 38.45 -15.31
CA ILE A 525 0.09 39.91 -15.20
C ILE A 525 0.22 40.35 -13.73
N LYS A 526 -0.54 39.74 -12.81
CA LYS A 526 -0.46 40.03 -11.37
C LYS A 526 0.93 39.75 -10.78
N PHE A 527 1.57 38.66 -11.17
CA PHE A 527 2.94 38.36 -10.75
C PHE A 527 3.98 39.24 -11.45
N HIS A 528 3.80 39.62 -12.71
CA HIS A 528 4.65 40.59 -13.40
C HIS A 528 4.63 41.96 -12.67
N ILE A 529 3.44 42.51 -12.39
CA ILE A 529 3.28 43.76 -11.63
C ILE A 529 3.82 43.61 -10.20
N SER A 530 3.58 42.47 -9.54
CA SER A 530 4.10 42.21 -8.19
C SER A 530 5.62 42.11 -8.17
N THR A 531 6.26 41.55 -9.21
CA THR A 531 7.71 41.52 -9.37
C THR A 531 8.28 42.94 -9.49
N LEU A 532 7.71 43.75 -10.38
CA LEU A 532 8.09 45.17 -10.52
C LEU A 532 7.88 45.95 -9.21
N THR A 533 6.84 45.61 -8.44
CA THR A 533 6.56 46.22 -7.13
C THR A 533 7.62 45.86 -6.09
N GLU A 534 7.99 44.59 -5.99
CA GLU A 534 9.00 44.14 -5.04
C GLU A 534 10.42 44.57 -5.46
N PHE A 535 10.70 44.73 -6.77
CA PHE A 535 11.92 45.39 -7.23
C PHE A 535 11.98 46.85 -6.79
N LYS A 536 10.94 47.64 -7.03
CA LYS A 536 10.87 49.04 -6.53
C LYS A 536 11.02 49.11 -5.00
N SER A 537 10.37 48.20 -4.28
CA SER A 537 10.50 48.05 -2.82
C SER A 537 11.95 47.75 -2.40
N LEU A 538 12.63 46.82 -3.08
CA LEU A 538 14.02 46.47 -2.82
C LEU A 538 14.98 47.64 -3.13
N PHE A 539 14.89 48.26 -4.30
CA PHE A 539 15.76 49.39 -4.67
C PHE A 539 15.58 50.60 -3.76
N LYS A 540 14.32 50.93 -3.39
CA LYS A 540 14.05 51.98 -2.41
C LYS A 540 14.67 51.66 -1.04
N LYS A 541 14.51 50.43 -0.54
CA LYS A 541 15.12 49.99 0.72
C LYS A 541 16.66 49.99 0.67
N LEU A 542 17.26 49.57 -0.44
CA LEU A 542 18.72 49.60 -0.64
C LEU A 542 19.25 51.04 -0.59
N LYS A 543 18.56 51.99 -1.25
CA LYS A 543 18.86 53.42 -1.20
C LYS A 543 18.74 54.02 0.21
N GLU A 544 17.70 53.64 0.95
CA GLU A 544 17.46 54.11 2.33
C GLU A 544 18.39 53.45 3.37
N SER A 545 19.14 52.40 3.00
CA SER A 545 19.96 51.62 3.92
C SER A 545 21.28 52.31 4.26
N THR A 546 21.52 52.53 5.56
CA THR A 546 22.81 53.00 6.08
C THR A 546 23.52 51.97 6.95
N ASN A 547 22.81 50.95 7.44
CA ASN A 547 23.30 49.96 8.40
C ASN A 547 23.39 48.55 7.77
N PRO A 548 24.55 47.86 7.81
CA PRO A 548 24.72 46.54 7.22
C PRO A 548 23.87 45.43 7.88
N LYS A 549 23.21 45.69 9.03
CA LYS A 549 22.23 44.77 9.61
C LYS A 549 20.90 44.75 8.85
N ASP A 550 20.57 45.80 8.10
CA ASP A 550 19.31 45.87 7.35
C ASP A 550 19.29 44.96 6.12
N CYS A 551 20.48 44.55 5.62
CA CYS A 551 20.63 43.56 4.54
C CYS A 551 19.87 42.25 4.81
N ILE A 552 19.71 41.85 6.07
CA ILE A 552 18.94 40.65 6.47
C ILE A 552 17.45 40.79 6.08
N ASN A 553 16.90 42.01 6.12
CA ASN A 553 15.54 42.29 5.67
C ASN A 553 15.42 42.31 4.13
N TYR A 554 16.53 42.45 3.40
CA TYR A 554 16.54 42.46 1.93
C TYR A 554 16.58 41.04 1.36
N VAL A 555 17.19 40.08 2.07
CA VAL A 555 17.09 38.64 1.74
C VAL A 555 15.64 38.16 1.67
N SER A 556 14.74 38.67 2.51
CA SER A 556 13.31 38.34 2.42
C SER A 556 12.65 38.95 1.17
N SER A 557 13.06 40.15 0.77
CA SER A 557 12.57 40.85 -0.41
C SER A 557 13.08 40.18 -1.71
N LEU A 558 14.35 39.76 -1.74
CA LEU A 558 14.91 38.88 -2.79
C LEU A 558 14.13 37.57 -2.92
N LYS A 559 13.80 36.91 -1.80
CA LYS A 559 13.03 35.66 -1.85
C LYS A 559 11.64 35.88 -2.45
N LYS A 560 10.98 37.00 -2.13
CA LYS A 560 9.72 37.40 -2.78
C LYS A 560 9.91 37.64 -4.27
N ILE A 561 10.95 38.38 -4.67
CA ILE A 561 11.28 38.64 -6.07
C ILE A 561 11.49 37.32 -6.82
N SER A 562 12.31 36.40 -6.30
CA SER A 562 12.54 35.06 -6.85
C SER A 562 11.27 34.22 -6.93
N GLU A 563 10.50 34.10 -5.83
CA GLU A 563 9.21 33.40 -5.80
C GLU A 563 8.26 33.94 -6.88
N VAL A 564 8.14 35.28 -7.02
CA VAL A 564 7.19 35.92 -7.94
C VAL A 564 7.70 35.99 -9.39
N GLN A 565 9.00 36.18 -9.63
CA GLN A 565 9.63 36.08 -10.96
C GLN A 565 9.45 34.69 -11.53
N LYS A 566 9.77 33.65 -10.76
CA LYS A 566 9.64 32.27 -11.20
C LYS A 566 8.18 31.90 -11.46
N LEU A 567 7.25 32.40 -10.65
CA LEU A 567 5.82 32.26 -10.92
C LEU A 567 5.44 32.98 -12.21
N ALA A 568 5.82 34.23 -12.43
CA ALA A 568 5.54 34.94 -13.69
C ALA A 568 6.13 34.22 -14.92
N ASP A 569 7.38 33.77 -14.88
CA ASP A 569 8.04 32.97 -15.94
C ASP A 569 7.27 31.68 -16.22
N GLU A 570 6.96 30.89 -15.19
CA GLU A 570 6.17 29.67 -15.34
C GLU A 570 4.77 29.91 -15.89
N GLN A 571 4.10 30.98 -15.47
CA GLN A 571 2.75 31.31 -15.93
C GLN A 571 2.77 31.77 -17.39
N TYR A 572 3.69 32.66 -17.79
CA TYR A 572 3.84 33.08 -19.19
C TYR A 572 4.29 31.93 -20.11
N VAL A 573 5.23 31.07 -19.68
CA VAL A 573 5.63 29.89 -20.45
C VAL A 573 4.47 28.91 -20.60
N ARG A 574 3.67 28.67 -19.55
CA ARG A 574 2.45 27.83 -19.65
C ARG A 574 1.42 28.46 -20.59
N LEU A 575 1.17 29.76 -20.46
CA LEU A 575 0.24 30.51 -21.30
C LEU A 575 0.66 30.41 -22.78
N LEU A 576 1.95 30.60 -23.11
CA LEU A 576 2.43 30.55 -24.49
C LEU A 576 2.65 29.15 -25.07
N THR A 577 2.91 28.14 -24.23
CA THR A 577 3.01 26.75 -24.69
C THR A 577 1.63 26.12 -24.92
N LYS A 578 0.60 26.53 -24.16
CA LYS A 578 -0.80 26.11 -24.38
C LYS A 578 -1.52 26.94 -25.43
N PHE A 579 -1.31 28.26 -25.44
CA PHE A 579 -1.99 29.22 -26.30
C PHE A 579 -1.00 29.96 -27.19
N THR A 580 -0.36 29.21 -28.08
CA THR A 580 0.65 29.72 -29.02
C THR A 580 0.15 30.88 -29.89
N GLY A 581 -1.18 30.99 -30.11
CA GLY A 581 -1.82 32.06 -30.87
C GLY A 581 -2.02 33.38 -30.14
N ASN A 582 -1.95 33.45 -28.80
CA ASN A 582 -2.15 34.69 -28.06
C ASN A 582 -0.95 35.65 -28.27
N LYS A 583 -1.17 36.69 -29.09
CA LYS A 583 -0.15 37.69 -29.45
C LYS A 583 0.21 38.61 -28.28
N GLU A 584 -0.77 38.96 -27.45
CA GLU A 584 -0.63 39.88 -26.32
C GLU A 584 0.20 39.25 -25.21
N ALA A 585 -0.11 38.00 -24.84
CA ALA A 585 0.70 37.19 -23.94
C ALA A 585 2.17 37.07 -24.40
N ARG A 586 2.40 36.99 -25.73
CA ARG A 586 3.75 36.85 -26.30
C ARG A 586 4.56 38.13 -26.16
N GLN A 587 3.93 39.27 -26.44
CA GLN A 587 4.52 40.60 -26.27
C GLN A 587 4.79 40.91 -24.79
N MET A 588 3.87 40.52 -23.90
CA MET A 588 4.05 40.67 -22.45
C MET A 588 5.18 39.81 -21.89
N TYR A 589 5.33 38.56 -22.37
CA TYR A 589 6.45 37.71 -21.97
C TYR A 589 7.79 38.18 -22.56
N TYR A 590 7.80 38.76 -23.76
CA TYR A 590 8.99 39.41 -24.32
C TYR A 590 9.47 40.56 -23.42
N LEU A 591 8.56 41.45 -22.98
CA LEU A 591 8.88 42.54 -22.06
C LEU A 591 9.39 42.00 -20.72
N PHE A 592 8.74 40.97 -20.16
CA PHE A 592 9.17 40.31 -18.93
C PHE A 592 10.57 39.69 -19.07
N LEU A 593 10.85 38.93 -20.13
CA LEU A 593 12.16 38.31 -20.38
C LEU A 593 13.28 39.34 -20.58
N LYS A 594 12.99 40.43 -21.29
CA LYS A 594 13.96 41.47 -21.60
C LYS A 594 14.25 42.35 -20.39
N ASP A 595 13.21 42.91 -19.78
CA ASP A 595 13.38 43.99 -18.81
C ASP A 595 13.33 43.52 -17.34
N VAL A 596 12.74 42.34 -17.07
CA VAL A 596 12.53 41.83 -15.69
C VAL A 596 13.39 40.60 -15.36
N LEU A 597 13.65 39.73 -16.33
CA LEU A 597 14.61 38.62 -16.21
C LEU A 597 15.98 38.92 -16.84
N ASN A 598 16.11 39.99 -17.62
CA ASN A 598 17.34 40.36 -18.33
C ASN A 598 18.00 39.16 -19.07
N LEU A 599 17.20 38.45 -19.87
CA LEU A 599 17.61 37.32 -20.71
C LEU A 599 17.40 37.66 -22.20
N PRO A 600 18.22 38.55 -22.80
CA PRO A 600 18.00 39.05 -24.16
C PRO A 600 17.96 37.95 -25.22
N GLU A 601 18.76 36.88 -25.07
CA GLU A 601 18.76 35.72 -25.97
C GLU A 601 17.43 34.94 -25.98
N LYS A 602 16.75 34.86 -24.82
CA LYS A 602 15.42 34.25 -24.74
C LYS A 602 14.37 35.21 -25.29
N ALA A 603 14.44 36.49 -24.93
CA ALA A 603 13.52 37.52 -25.39
C ALA A 603 13.47 37.60 -26.93
N ALA A 604 14.63 37.53 -27.60
CA ALA A 604 14.72 37.57 -29.06
C ALA A 604 13.87 36.49 -29.77
N LYS A 605 13.60 35.34 -29.14
CA LYS A 605 12.75 34.27 -29.72
C LYS A 605 11.25 34.58 -29.72
N TYR A 606 10.82 35.57 -28.93
CA TYR A 606 9.42 35.95 -28.76
C TYR A 606 9.09 37.34 -29.34
N HIS A 607 10.06 37.99 -29.99
CA HIS A 607 9.85 39.26 -30.68
C HIS A 607 8.86 39.10 -31.84
N THR A 608 7.92 40.04 -31.98
CA THR A 608 6.76 39.95 -32.90
C THR A 608 7.06 40.26 -34.36
N ASP A 609 8.34 40.33 -34.76
CA ASP A 609 8.75 40.79 -36.10
C ASP A 609 9.43 39.66 -36.89
N ASP A 610 8.66 39.01 -37.77
CA ASP A 610 9.10 37.86 -38.59
C ASP A 610 10.35 38.15 -39.45
N LYS A 611 10.67 39.43 -39.69
CA LYS A 611 11.90 39.86 -40.37
C LYS A 611 13.17 39.50 -39.59
N VAL A 612 13.15 39.61 -38.26
CA VAL A 612 14.32 39.30 -37.41
C VAL A 612 14.52 37.77 -37.31
N LEU A 613 13.42 37.02 -37.30
CA LEU A 613 13.43 35.56 -37.21
C LEU A 613 13.99 34.90 -38.49
N LYS A 614 13.79 35.52 -39.66
CA LYS A 614 14.48 35.14 -40.91
C LYS A 614 15.99 35.39 -40.82
N MET A 615 16.43 36.58 -40.41
CA MET A 615 17.86 36.90 -40.28
C MET A 615 18.63 35.95 -39.34
N LEU A 616 17.98 35.46 -38.27
CA LEU A 616 18.59 34.49 -37.35
C LEU A 616 18.65 33.05 -37.92
N ASN A 617 17.68 32.65 -38.73
CA ASN A 617 17.68 31.33 -39.39
C ASN A 617 18.62 31.29 -40.60
N ASP A 618 18.74 32.39 -41.35
CA ASP A 618 19.65 32.50 -42.50
C ASP A 618 21.14 32.37 -42.07
N ASN A 619 21.47 32.75 -40.83
CA ASN A 619 22.80 32.50 -40.24
C ASN A 619 23.05 31.02 -39.88
N LYS A 620 22.01 30.23 -39.55
CA LYS A 620 22.17 28.79 -39.30
C LYS A 620 22.24 27.94 -40.57
N GLY A 621 21.68 28.43 -41.68
CA GLY A 621 21.74 27.74 -42.98
C GLY A 621 23.16 27.51 -43.52
N ASN A 622 24.16 28.29 -43.07
CA ASN A 622 25.52 28.22 -43.57
C ASN A 622 26.49 27.33 -42.77
N GLU A 623 26.10 26.81 -41.60
CA GLU A 623 26.95 25.87 -40.81
C GLU A 623 26.59 24.39 -41.03
N ALA A 624 25.42 24.09 -41.62
CA ALA A 624 24.90 22.72 -41.76
C ALA A 624 25.56 21.89 -42.89
N ASN A 625 26.33 22.51 -43.80
CA ASN A 625 26.97 21.81 -44.93
C ASN A 625 28.43 21.35 -44.64
N ALA A 626 28.85 21.33 -43.38
CA ALA A 626 30.22 21.01 -42.98
C ALA A 626 30.34 19.95 -41.86
N SER A 627 29.48 18.91 -41.86
CA SER A 627 29.69 17.69 -41.04
C SER A 627 28.84 16.51 -41.52
N GLY A 628 29.20 15.94 -42.68
CA GLY A 628 28.38 14.92 -43.36
C GLY A 628 29.14 13.81 -44.10
N SER A 629 30.25 13.30 -43.55
CA SER A 629 30.80 11.98 -43.94
C SER A 629 31.89 11.51 -42.97
N SER A 630 31.61 10.46 -42.20
CA SER A 630 32.61 9.59 -41.56
C SER A 630 31.94 8.31 -41.10
N GLY A 631 32.34 7.16 -41.66
CA GLY A 631 31.81 5.87 -41.21
C GLY A 631 31.75 4.74 -42.24
N SER A 632 32.84 4.45 -42.96
CA SER A 632 33.10 3.06 -43.38
C SER A 632 34.59 2.81 -43.63
N ASN A 633 35.10 1.70 -43.12
CA ASN A 633 36.48 1.26 -43.25
C ASN A 633 36.76 0.67 -44.63
N SER A 634 37.98 0.87 -45.14
CA SER A 634 38.80 -0.27 -45.58
C SER A 634 40.27 0.13 -45.72
N ASN A 635 41.16 -0.77 -45.30
CA ASN A 635 42.60 -0.68 -45.46
C ASN A 635 43.02 -0.43 -46.93
N ASN A 636 44.13 0.28 -47.14
CA ASN A 636 45.33 -0.37 -47.67
C ASN A 636 46.60 0.46 -47.44
N LYS A 637 47.71 -0.26 -47.26
CA LYS A 637 49.08 0.27 -47.31
C LYS A 637 49.45 0.58 -48.76
N ILE A 638 50.37 1.50 -48.99
CA ILE A 638 51.72 1.22 -49.51
C ILE A 638 52.49 2.54 -49.67
N ASP A 639 53.79 2.42 -49.45
CA ASP A 639 54.84 3.43 -49.48
C ASP A 639 54.94 4.17 -50.82
N ASP A 640 55.31 5.47 -50.78
CA ASP A 640 56.57 5.91 -51.42
C ASP A 640 57.01 7.30 -50.89
N PRO A 641 58.29 7.53 -50.58
CA PRO A 641 58.82 8.85 -50.20
C PRO A 641 59.62 9.50 -51.34
N ASN A 642 59.43 10.79 -51.63
CA ASN A 642 60.51 11.60 -52.22
C ASN A 642 60.27 13.12 -52.25
N GLN A 643 61.40 13.85 -52.15
CA GLN A 643 61.70 15.18 -52.71
C GLN A 643 60.83 16.38 -52.27
N THR A 644 61.29 17.24 -51.36
CA THR A 644 62.34 18.30 -51.48
C THR A 644 61.95 19.57 -52.23
N ASN A 645 61.94 20.67 -51.46
CA ASN A 645 62.47 22.00 -51.77
C ASN A 645 61.74 22.97 -52.72
N GLU A 646 61.83 24.24 -52.27
CA GLU A 646 61.67 25.52 -52.96
C GLU A 646 60.26 26.05 -53.35
N LYS A 647 59.98 27.26 -52.81
CA LYS A 647 59.55 28.49 -53.51
C LYS A 647 58.50 28.34 -54.64
N ASN A 648 57.39 29.06 -54.66
CA ASN A 648 57.11 30.39 -54.07
C ASN A 648 55.60 30.58 -53.81
N GLU A 649 55.28 31.75 -53.27
CA GLU A 649 53.97 32.43 -53.28
C GLU A 649 52.88 31.85 -54.19
N ILE A 650 51.70 31.55 -53.61
CA ILE A 650 50.37 32.10 -53.98
C ILE A 650 49.31 31.41 -53.11
N THR A 651 48.72 32.14 -52.15
CA THR A 651 47.25 32.24 -51.95
C THR A 651 46.92 33.17 -50.79
N ARG A 652 46.74 34.45 -51.10
CA ARG A 652 45.81 35.29 -50.33
C ARG A 652 44.40 34.96 -50.80
N VAL A 653 43.65 34.10 -50.10
CA VAL A 653 42.20 33.98 -50.30
C VAL A 653 41.46 33.97 -48.96
N HIS A 654 40.71 35.04 -48.73
CA HIS A 654 39.60 35.20 -47.78
C HIS A 654 39.62 34.45 -46.44
N LYS A 655 40.40 34.97 -45.49
CA LYS A 655 39.97 34.97 -44.08
C LYS A 655 38.80 35.98 -43.94
N LYS A 656 37.57 35.51 -44.19
CA LYS A 656 36.35 36.33 -44.11
C LYS A 656 36.13 36.75 -42.65
N SER A 657 36.61 37.94 -42.27
CA SER A 657 36.38 38.49 -40.94
C SER A 657 34.90 38.83 -40.80
N VAL A 658 34.12 37.91 -40.24
CA VAL A 658 32.75 38.20 -39.81
C VAL A 658 32.85 39.30 -38.77
N CYS A 659 32.50 40.51 -39.18
CA CYS A 659 32.55 41.68 -38.32
C CYS A 659 31.34 41.62 -37.39
N TYR A 660 31.47 40.81 -36.33
CA TYR A 660 30.54 40.84 -35.20
C TYR A 660 30.30 42.28 -34.80
N SER A 661 29.02 42.66 -34.70
CA SER A 661 28.65 44.01 -34.31
C SER A 661 29.23 44.31 -32.93
N LYS A 662 29.40 45.60 -32.61
CA LYS A 662 29.87 46.02 -31.29
C LYS A 662 29.02 45.39 -30.17
N TYR A 663 27.72 45.27 -30.42
CA TYR A 663 26.71 44.64 -29.56
C TYR A 663 26.99 43.15 -29.28
N ASP A 664 27.34 42.36 -30.30
CA ASP A 664 27.59 40.91 -30.14
C ASP A 664 28.80 40.63 -29.24
N ARG A 665 29.89 41.40 -29.42
CA ARG A 665 31.09 41.27 -28.58
C ARG A 665 30.82 41.64 -27.13
N GLU A 666 29.96 42.63 -26.92
CA GLU A 666 29.54 43.07 -25.59
C GLU A 666 28.65 42.03 -24.91
N LEU A 667 27.73 41.40 -25.63
CA LEU A 667 26.89 40.30 -25.13
C LEU A 667 27.73 39.08 -24.73
N ILE A 668 28.69 38.66 -25.57
CA ILE A 668 29.58 37.52 -25.29
C ILE A 668 30.37 37.70 -23.98
N LYS A 669 30.86 38.92 -23.70
CA LYS A 669 31.53 39.21 -22.43
C LYS A 669 30.60 39.04 -21.22
N GLU A 670 29.36 39.50 -21.31
CA GLU A 670 28.38 39.38 -20.24
C GLU A 670 28.04 37.92 -19.91
N LEU A 671 27.89 37.09 -20.94
CA LEU A 671 27.70 35.65 -20.80
C LEU A 671 28.92 34.99 -20.13
N GLY A 672 30.13 35.47 -20.43
CA GLY A 672 31.36 35.09 -19.74
C GLY A 672 31.32 35.41 -18.24
N TYR A 673 31.00 36.66 -17.88
CA TYR A 673 30.89 37.10 -16.48
C TYR A 673 29.77 36.37 -15.72
N ARG A 674 28.57 36.23 -16.32
CA ARG A 674 27.46 35.43 -15.75
C ARG A 674 27.89 33.97 -15.51
N LYS A 675 28.63 33.36 -16.43
CA LYS A 675 29.17 32.00 -16.27
C LYS A 675 30.23 31.93 -15.16
N ASN A 676 31.04 32.98 -14.98
CA ASN A 676 32.00 33.06 -13.89
C ASN A 676 31.27 33.15 -12.53
N MET A 677 30.32 34.07 -12.37
CA MET A 677 29.49 34.15 -11.16
C MET A 677 28.76 32.84 -10.83
N LYS A 678 28.18 32.15 -11.81
CA LYS A 678 27.58 30.82 -11.57
C LYS A 678 28.59 29.79 -11.08
N ASN A 679 29.82 29.81 -11.62
CA ASN A 679 30.89 28.93 -11.13
C ASN A 679 31.28 29.25 -9.68
N VAL A 680 31.34 30.52 -9.29
CA VAL A 680 31.72 30.96 -7.93
C VAL A 680 30.60 30.65 -6.92
N PHE A 681 29.36 31.02 -7.21
CA PHE A 681 28.26 30.94 -6.23
C PHE A 681 27.49 29.62 -6.21
N ILE A 682 27.32 28.93 -7.36
CA ILE A 682 26.45 27.75 -7.46
C ILE A 682 27.24 26.44 -7.28
N LYS A 683 28.45 26.30 -7.83
CA LYS A 683 29.24 25.06 -7.67
C LYS A 683 29.50 24.66 -6.22
N PRO A 684 29.76 25.58 -5.25
CA PRO A 684 29.89 25.19 -3.85
C PRO A 684 28.57 24.63 -3.29
N ILE A 685 27.42 25.20 -3.65
CA ILE A 685 26.09 24.70 -3.27
C ILE A 685 25.88 23.28 -3.82
N GLU A 686 26.20 23.04 -5.09
CA GLU A 686 26.13 21.71 -5.71
C GLU A 686 27.09 20.71 -5.04
N LYS A 687 28.28 21.15 -4.63
CA LYS A 687 29.26 20.32 -3.91
C LYS A 687 28.74 19.90 -2.52
N TYR A 688 28.15 20.82 -1.75
CA TYR A 688 27.51 20.48 -0.46
C TYR A 688 26.27 19.60 -0.64
N ALA A 689 25.45 19.87 -1.66
CA ALA A 689 24.32 19.02 -2.00
C ALA A 689 24.78 17.59 -2.33
N SER A 690 25.77 17.44 -3.22
CA SER A 690 26.36 16.15 -3.61
C SER A 690 27.01 15.40 -2.43
N PHE A 691 27.59 16.11 -1.45
CA PHE A 691 28.06 15.51 -0.21
C PHE A 691 26.89 14.93 0.60
N PHE A 692 25.83 15.73 0.79
CA PHE A 692 24.63 15.31 1.50
C PHE A 692 23.88 14.15 0.80
N GLU A 693 23.77 14.16 -0.54
CA GLU A 693 23.23 13.04 -1.32
C GLU A 693 24.00 11.74 -0.99
N ARG A 694 25.34 11.79 -1.01
CA ARG A 694 26.22 10.65 -0.69
C ARG A 694 26.08 10.16 0.74
N THR A 695 25.99 11.03 1.75
CA THR A 695 25.82 10.60 3.15
C THR A 695 24.47 9.88 3.35
N ILE A 696 23.41 10.32 2.67
CA ILE A 696 22.12 9.62 2.68
C ILE A 696 22.22 8.23 2.02
N TYR A 697 22.86 8.12 0.85
CA TYR A 697 23.05 6.81 0.21
C TYR A 697 23.86 5.83 1.07
N ILE A 698 24.91 6.30 1.76
CA ILE A 698 25.69 5.46 2.68
C ILE A 698 24.82 4.98 3.86
N ASN A 699 23.97 5.84 4.41
CA ASN A 699 23.04 5.48 5.49
C ASN A 699 22.03 4.41 5.02
N PHE A 700 21.46 4.55 3.82
CA PHE A 700 20.61 3.53 3.21
C PHE A 700 21.31 2.18 3.04
N ILE A 701 22.55 2.17 2.53
CA ILE A 701 23.33 0.94 2.34
C ILE A 701 23.57 0.25 3.69
N LEU A 702 23.90 1.01 4.74
CA LEU A 702 24.07 0.48 6.10
C LEU A 702 22.78 -0.09 6.69
N LEU A 703 21.63 0.56 6.48
CA LEU A 703 20.33 0.03 6.91
C LEU A 703 19.98 -1.29 6.20
N VAL A 704 20.22 -1.38 4.89
CA VAL A 704 20.00 -2.62 4.12
C VAL A 704 20.94 -3.74 4.58
N ILE A 705 22.24 -3.47 4.74
CA ILE A 705 23.22 -4.44 5.24
C ILE A 705 22.86 -4.90 6.65
N GLY A 706 22.55 -3.97 7.56
CA GLY A 706 22.13 -4.31 8.93
C GLY A 706 20.88 -5.19 8.97
N SER A 707 19.90 -4.90 8.09
CA SER A 707 18.67 -5.71 7.98
C SER A 707 18.94 -7.11 7.41
N ILE A 708 19.82 -7.25 6.42
CA ILE A 708 20.21 -8.55 5.86
C ILE A 708 20.93 -9.39 6.92
N ILE A 709 21.88 -8.82 7.66
CA ILE A 709 22.60 -9.51 8.73
C ILE A 709 21.61 -9.96 9.83
N ASN A 710 20.64 -9.11 10.18
CA ASN A 710 19.59 -9.43 11.14
C ASN A 710 18.73 -10.64 10.70
N ILE A 711 18.31 -10.68 9.44
CA ILE A 711 17.58 -11.83 8.86
C ILE A 711 18.42 -13.11 8.89
N ILE A 712 19.71 -13.01 8.56
CA ILE A 712 20.65 -14.16 8.63
C ILE A 712 20.77 -14.68 10.07
N ILE A 713 20.86 -13.80 11.07
CA ILE A 713 20.95 -14.22 12.47
C ILE A 713 19.65 -14.89 12.93
N PHE A 714 18.46 -14.37 12.61
CA PHE A 714 17.20 -15.06 12.90
C PHE A 714 17.12 -16.46 12.27
N TYR A 715 17.63 -16.62 11.04
CA TYR A 715 17.70 -17.93 10.38
C TYR A 715 18.64 -18.89 11.15
N HIS A 716 19.82 -18.42 11.57
CA HIS A 716 20.74 -19.22 12.39
C HIS A 716 20.12 -19.59 13.75
N ILE A 717 19.53 -18.65 14.48
CA ILE A 717 18.81 -18.94 15.75
C ILE A 717 17.73 -20.00 15.52
N SER A 718 16.96 -19.89 14.43
CA SER A 718 15.91 -20.87 14.10
C SER A 718 16.46 -22.27 13.78
N HIS A 719 17.69 -22.39 13.30
CA HIS A 719 18.35 -23.68 13.04
C HIS A 719 19.02 -24.23 14.31
N THR A 720 19.74 -23.41 15.06
CA THR A 720 20.38 -23.81 16.33
C THR A 720 19.35 -24.21 17.38
N LEU A 721 18.09 -23.75 17.28
CA LEU A 721 16.98 -24.26 18.09
C LEU A 721 16.63 -25.75 17.82
N ASP A 722 16.93 -26.32 16.66
CA ASP A 722 16.78 -27.76 16.40
C ASP A 722 17.92 -28.55 17.03
N ASP A 723 19.16 -28.10 16.83
CA ASP A 723 20.34 -28.67 17.52
C ASP A 723 20.15 -28.63 19.04
N PHE A 724 19.58 -27.54 19.55
CA PHE A 724 19.20 -27.41 20.96
C PHE A 724 18.11 -28.41 21.34
N HIS A 725 17.03 -28.57 20.55
CA HIS A 725 15.98 -29.56 20.84
C HIS A 725 16.54 -30.98 21.00
N VAL A 726 17.42 -31.38 20.09
CA VAL A 726 18.10 -32.68 20.15
C VAL A 726 19.01 -32.78 21.39
N SER A 727 19.77 -31.74 21.69
CA SER A 727 20.66 -31.71 22.87
C SER A 727 19.94 -31.92 24.20
N LEU A 728 18.68 -31.49 24.32
CA LEU A 728 17.87 -31.62 25.54
C LEU A 728 17.41 -33.07 25.79
N LYS A 729 17.36 -33.92 24.75
CA LYS A 729 17.07 -35.36 24.89
C LYS A 729 18.24 -36.17 25.44
N THR A 730 19.46 -35.63 25.35
CA THR A 730 20.71 -36.39 25.55
C THR A 730 20.81 -37.10 26.88
N THR A 731 20.66 -36.35 27.98
CA THR A 731 20.77 -36.89 29.35
C THR A 731 19.67 -37.92 29.63
N TYR A 732 18.45 -37.66 29.15
CA TYR A 732 17.33 -38.61 29.21
C TYR A 732 17.64 -39.94 28.50
N LEU A 733 18.17 -39.91 27.28
CA LEU A 733 18.48 -41.14 26.53
C LEU A 733 19.57 -41.97 27.21
N VAL A 734 20.58 -41.33 27.80
CA VAL A 734 21.65 -42.05 28.52
C VAL A 734 21.20 -42.55 29.89
N ASP A 735 20.42 -41.78 30.66
CA ASP A 735 19.78 -42.29 31.89
C ASP A 735 18.84 -43.48 31.56
N THR A 736 18.19 -43.48 30.39
CA THR A 736 17.38 -44.62 29.90
C THR A 736 18.23 -45.85 29.62
N LEU A 737 19.35 -45.69 28.92
CA LEU A 737 20.28 -46.80 28.69
C LEU A 737 20.86 -47.34 30.01
N CYS A 738 21.28 -46.49 30.95
CA CYS A 738 21.78 -46.93 32.26
C CYS A 738 20.74 -47.74 33.04
N GLU A 739 19.49 -47.28 33.08
CA GLU A 739 18.38 -48.03 33.68
C GLU A 739 18.18 -49.40 33.05
N GLU A 740 18.12 -49.46 31.72
CA GLU A 740 17.94 -50.70 31.00
C GLU A 740 19.13 -51.67 31.20
N TYR A 741 20.38 -51.18 31.25
CA TYR A 741 21.55 -52.01 31.51
C TYR A 741 21.63 -52.52 32.96
N SER A 742 21.26 -51.69 33.95
CA SER A 742 21.24 -52.09 35.35
C SER A 742 20.17 -53.17 35.61
N VAL A 743 19.01 -53.12 34.93
CA VAL A 743 18.05 -54.23 34.90
C VAL A 743 18.57 -55.45 34.13
N LEU A 744 19.20 -55.24 32.96
CA LEU A 744 19.74 -56.32 32.12
C LEU A 744 20.77 -57.16 32.88
N GLN A 745 21.72 -56.51 33.56
CA GLN A 745 22.73 -57.18 34.38
C GLN A 745 22.08 -58.09 35.45
N LEU A 746 21.01 -57.61 36.10
CA LEU A 746 20.29 -58.37 37.11
C LEU A 746 19.54 -59.58 36.52
N GLU A 747 18.87 -59.42 35.38
CA GLU A 747 18.19 -60.49 34.65
C GLU A 747 19.15 -61.57 34.15
N GLY A 748 20.34 -61.18 33.69
CA GLY A 748 21.38 -62.11 33.24
C GLY A 748 21.92 -62.98 34.38
N ILE A 749 22.16 -62.38 35.55
CA ILE A 749 22.57 -63.11 36.76
C ILE A 749 21.45 -64.02 37.26
N ALA A 750 20.18 -63.60 37.14
CA ALA A 750 19.00 -64.41 37.44
C ALA A 750 18.69 -65.51 36.40
N LYS A 751 19.37 -65.51 35.25
CA LYS A 751 19.18 -66.43 34.11
C LYS A 751 17.81 -66.32 33.41
N PHE A 752 17.22 -65.13 33.36
CA PHE A 752 15.93 -64.89 32.69
C PHE A 752 16.10 -64.54 31.21
N GLU A 753 16.55 -65.53 30.41
CA GLU A 753 16.92 -65.36 29.00
C GLU A 753 15.84 -64.70 28.11
N ASN A 754 14.56 -65.00 28.32
CA ASN A 754 13.48 -64.36 27.55
C ASN A 754 13.38 -62.86 27.85
N SER A 755 13.40 -62.47 29.13
CA SER A 755 13.31 -61.06 29.55
C SER A 755 14.55 -60.29 29.10
N TRP A 756 15.72 -60.92 29.25
CA TRP A 756 17.00 -60.40 28.76
C TRP A 756 16.94 -60.07 27.27
N ASN A 757 16.40 -60.97 26.44
CA ASN A 757 16.29 -60.76 25.00
C ASN A 757 15.29 -59.64 24.66
N ASP A 758 14.17 -59.53 25.36
CA ASP A 758 13.20 -58.44 25.18
C ASP A 758 13.80 -57.07 25.57
N LEU A 759 14.54 -57.02 26.67
CA LEU A 759 15.24 -55.82 27.15
C LEU A 759 16.41 -55.44 26.23
N LYS A 760 17.20 -56.42 25.76
CA LYS A 760 18.25 -56.25 24.75
C LYS A 760 17.71 -55.66 23.43
N ASN A 761 16.48 -56.01 23.04
CA ASN A 761 15.81 -55.42 21.88
C ASN A 761 15.38 -53.96 22.11
N ARG A 762 14.93 -53.59 23.33
CA ARG A 762 14.61 -52.19 23.67
C ARG A 762 15.85 -51.30 23.71
N ILE A 763 16.90 -51.78 24.37
CA ILE A 763 18.23 -51.16 24.42
C ILE A 763 18.73 -50.86 23.00
N LYS A 764 18.64 -51.84 22.10
CA LYS A 764 19.01 -51.67 20.69
C LYS A 764 18.25 -50.52 20.02
N HIS A 765 16.93 -50.43 20.23
CA HIS A 765 16.12 -49.34 19.66
C HIS A 765 16.51 -47.96 20.23
N ASN A 766 16.68 -47.85 21.54
CA ASN A 766 17.11 -46.62 22.21
C ASN A 766 18.50 -46.18 21.75
N ALA A 767 19.39 -47.13 21.47
CA ALA A 767 20.72 -46.85 20.93
C ALA A 767 20.71 -46.50 19.43
N GLU A 768 19.79 -47.06 18.63
CA GLU A 768 19.55 -46.59 17.27
C GLU A 768 19.03 -45.13 17.26
N GLU A 769 18.16 -44.72 18.21
CA GLU A 769 17.78 -43.30 18.39
C GLU A 769 19.00 -42.44 18.77
N PHE A 770 19.86 -42.94 19.66
CA PHE A 770 21.09 -42.27 20.09
C PHE A 770 22.11 -42.09 18.94
N GLU A 771 22.39 -43.13 18.16
CA GLU A 771 23.33 -43.07 17.01
C GLU A 771 22.83 -42.05 15.97
N ASN A 772 21.56 -42.13 15.59
CA ASN A 772 20.99 -41.31 14.52
C ASN A 772 20.78 -39.84 14.91
N GLU A 773 20.40 -39.51 16.15
CA GLU A 773 20.16 -38.12 16.55
C GLU A 773 21.37 -37.45 17.23
N LEU A 774 22.13 -38.16 18.08
CA LEU A 774 23.10 -37.53 18.97
C LEU A 774 24.55 -37.61 18.49
N LEU A 775 24.94 -38.66 17.75
CA LEU A 775 26.33 -38.83 17.33
C LEU A 775 26.78 -37.72 16.35
N GLU A 776 25.90 -37.31 15.42
CA GLU A 776 26.15 -36.18 14.52
C GLU A 776 26.25 -34.86 15.30
N LEU A 777 25.36 -34.63 16.28
CA LEU A 777 25.40 -33.45 17.13
C LEU A 777 26.74 -33.37 17.90
N PHE A 778 27.16 -34.46 18.56
CA PHE A 778 28.42 -34.48 19.31
C PHE A 778 29.66 -34.31 18.44
N ASN A 779 29.63 -34.73 17.17
CA ASN A 779 30.74 -34.54 16.26
C ASN A 779 31.08 -33.04 16.08
N LYS A 780 30.08 -32.15 16.15
CA LYS A 780 30.26 -30.69 16.18
C LYS A 780 31.09 -30.23 17.41
N PHE A 781 31.03 -30.98 18.51
CA PHE A 781 31.73 -30.71 19.78
C PHE A 781 33.01 -31.55 19.97
N SER A 782 33.45 -32.30 18.96
CA SER A 782 34.65 -33.15 19.01
C SER A 782 35.97 -32.40 19.26
N SER A 783 36.00 -31.08 19.06
CA SER A 783 37.16 -30.21 19.27
C SER A 783 37.24 -29.57 20.66
N PHE A 784 36.24 -29.76 21.52
CA PHE A 784 36.21 -29.17 22.86
C PHE A 784 37.15 -29.92 23.82
N ASP A 785 37.68 -29.18 24.79
CA ASP A 785 38.62 -29.69 25.79
C ASP A 785 37.97 -30.81 26.65
N PRO A 786 38.57 -32.01 26.73
CA PRO A 786 38.05 -33.10 27.55
C PRO A 786 38.25 -32.88 29.07
N THR A 787 39.01 -31.89 29.52
CA THR A 787 39.35 -31.73 30.94
C THR A 787 38.10 -31.56 31.84
N GLY A 788 37.99 -32.41 32.85
CA GLY A 788 36.83 -32.42 33.75
C GLY A 788 35.60 -33.10 33.15
N ASN A 789 35.79 -33.92 32.11
CA ASN A 789 34.84 -34.93 31.63
C ASN A 789 35.37 -36.32 32.00
N GLU A 790 35.57 -36.56 33.30
CA GLU A 790 36.10 -37.82 33.80
C GLU A 790 35.10 -38.96 33.59
N ILE A 791 35.41 -39.87 32.67
CA ILE A 791 34.70 -41.14 32.48
C ILE A 791 35.51 -42.28 33.10
N ILE A 792 34.85 -43.17 33.83
CA ILE A 792 35.46 -44.37 34.42
C ILE A 792 35.47 -45.47 33.36
N LEU A 793 36.66 -45.97 33.04
CA LEU A 793 36.88 -47.13 32.19
C LEU A 793 37.46 -48.29 33.01
N PHE A 794 36.95 -49.49 32.78
CA PHE A 794 37.52 -50.74 33.31
C PHE A 794 38.25 -51.48 32.18
N TYR A 795 39.56 -51.69 32.34
CA TYR A 795 40.33 -52.54 31.45
C TYR A 795 40.47 -53.94 32.06
N SER A 796 40.13 -54.98 31.29
CA SER A 796 39.99 -56.37 31.78
C SER A 796 41.29 -56.96 32.38
N GLU A 797 42.46 -56.41 32.06
CA GLU A 797 43.75 -56.93 32.54
C GLU A 797 44.16 -56.42 33.93
N GLN A 798 43.52 -55.39 34.50
CA GLN A 798 44.02 -54.73 35.72
C GLN A 798 43.02 -54.60 36.89
N ASN A 799 41.73 -54.91 36.71
CA ASN A 799 40.69 -54.81 37.76
C ASN A 799 40.66 -53.50 38.57
N LYS A 800 41.15 -52.40 37.98
CA LYS A 800 41.17 -51.07 38.60
C LYS A 800 40.46 -50.08 37.68
N PRO A 801 39.51 -49.28 38.19
CA PRO A 801 38.93 -48.20 37.41
C PRO A 801 40.01 -47.17 37.07
N SER A 802 40.19 -46.88 35.79
CA SER A 802 40.94 -45.72 35.33
C SER A 802 39.95 -44.61 34.97
N LYS A 803 40.15 -43.42 35.53
CA LYS A 803 39.47 -42.21 35.04
C LYS A 803 40.18 -41.72 33.78
N CYS A 804 39.40 -41.43 32.75
CA CYS A 804 39.87 -40.89 31.48
C CYS A 804 39.07 -39.63 31.15
N ASP A 805 39.75 -38.51 30.92
CA ASP A 805 39.14 -37.31 30.36
C ASP A 805 38.81 -37.59 28.88
N LEU A 806 37.52 -37.56 28.54
CA LEU A 806 37.03 -37.80 27.17
C LEU A 806 36.22 -36.61 26.67
N ASN A 807 36.35 -36.26 25.39
CA ASN A 807 35.49 -35.22 24.81
C ASN A 807 34.09 -35.78 24.51
N MET A 808 33.11 -34.91 24.30
CA MET A 808 31.70 -35.30 24.15
C MET A 808 31.47 -36.33 23.04
N TYR A 809 32.16 -36.17 21.90
CA TYR A 809 32.10 -37.12 20.80
C TYR A 809 32.71 -38.49 21.18
N GLN A 810 33.83 -38.52 21.89
CA GLN A 810 34.43 -39.76 22.40
C GLN A 810 33.49 -40.45 23.40
N VAL A 811 32.84 -39.72 24.30
CA VAL A 811 31.86 -40.30 25.23
C VAL A 811 30.67 -40.89 24.49
N GLY A 812 30.08 -40.16 23.53
CA GLY A 812 28.99 -40.68 22.71
C GLY A 812 29.40 -41.90 21.87
N TYR A 813 30.55 -41.85 21.23
CA TYR A 813 31.12 -42.99 20.49
C TYR A 813 31.42 -44.19 21.39
N MET A 814 31.81 -43.98 22.65
CA MET A 814 31.96 -45.08 23.61
C MET A 814 30.62 -45.63 24.08
N ILE A 815 29.59 -44.80 24.29
CA ILE A 815 28.22 -45.27 24.59
C ILE A 815 27.69 -46.15 23.45
N ASP A 816 27.74 -45.65 22.22
CA ASP A 816 27.36 -46.39 21.00
C ASP A 816 28.15 -47.72 20.87
N ARG A 817 29.47 -47.65 20.98
CA ARG A 817 30.33 -48.83 20.86
C ARG A 817 30.07 -49.87 21.96
N MET A 818 29.88 -49.46 23.21
CA MET A 818 29.59 -50.39 24.31
C MET A 818 28.21 -51.02 24.13
N ASN A 819 27.20 -50.26 23.70
CA ASN A 819 25.92 -50.81 23.29
C ASN A 819 26.06 -51.82 22.13
N THR A 820 26.83 -51.49 21.10
CA THR A 820 27.08 -52.38 19.96
C THR A 820 27.73 -53.69 20.43
N ILE A 821 28.66 -53.64 21.39
CA ILE A 821 29.26 -54.84 21.99
C ILE A 821 28.20 -55.64 22.77
N ILE A 822 27.39 -55.03 23.63
CA ILE A 822 26.37 -55.76 24.43
C ILE A 822 25.29 -56.38 23.52
N SER A 823 24.86 -55.66 22.48
CA SER A 823 23.87 -56.13 21.50
C SER A 823 24.40 -57.31 20.65
N THR A 824 25.71 -57.37 20.37
CA THR A 824 26.32 -58.44 19.56
C THR A 824 26.92 -59.59 20.38
N THR A 825 27.21 -59.40 21.66
CA THR A 825 27.82 -60.42 22.52
C THR A 825 26.78 -61.47 22.96
N GLU A 826 27.19 -62.74 22.89
CA GLU A 826 26.49 -63.88 23.49
C GLU A 826 27.04 -64.11 24.91
N TYR A 827 26.16 -64.09 25.91
CA TYR A 827 26.55 -64.18 27.32
C TYR A 827 26.26 -65.59 27.89
N ASP A 828 27.23 -66.20 28.58
CA ASP A 828 27.05 -67.49 29.24
C ASP A 828 26.35 -67.29 30.61
N PHE A 829 25.02 -67.40 30.61
CA PHE A 829 24.19 -67.33 31.82
C PHE A 829 24.55 -68.38 32.90
N ASN A 830 25.43 -69.36 32.61
CA ASN A 830 25.93 -70.28 33.64
C ASN A 830 27.04 -69.69 34.51
N LYS A 831 27.65 -68.58 34.10
CA LYS A 831 28.73 -67.88 34.80
C LYS A 831 28.29 -66.44 35.13
N PRO A 832 27.51 -66.24 36.21
CA PRO A 832 27.07 -64.89 36.60
C PRO A 832 28.24 -63.93 36.83
N GLU A 833 29.40 -64.43 37.27
CA GLU A 833 30.63 -63.65 37.42
C GLU A 833 31.08 -62.98 36.11
N SER A 834 30.92 -63.63 34.94
CA SER A 834 31.27 -63.00 33.66
C SER A 834 30.31 -61.91 33.21
N ILE A 835 29.07 -61.88 33.72
CA ILE A 835 28.10 -60.80 33.47
C ILE A 835 28.31 -59.66 34.49
N LEU A 836 28.66 -60.01 35.73
CA LEU A 836 28.91 -59.06 36.82
C LEU A 836 30.14 -58.18 36.58
N PHE A 837 31.19 -58.75 35.98
CA PHE A 837 32.45 -58.06 35.66
C PHE A 837 32.62 -57.76 34.16
N ASP A 838 31.56 -57.86 33.36
CA ASP A 838 31.62 -57.51 31.94
C ASP A 838 31.93 -56.02 31.76
N THR A 839 32.95 -55.70 30.95
CA THR A 839 33.43 -54.33 30.79
C THR A 839 32.37 -53.38 30.19
N PRO A 840 31.67 -53.73 29.10
CA PRO A 840 30.54 -52.94 28.59
C PRO A 840 29.41 -52.71 29.60
N LEU A 841 28.94 -53.73 30.33
CA LEU A 841 27.87 -53.53 31.33
C LEU A 841 28.34 -52.64 32.48
N ARG A 842 29.55 -52.88 33.00
CA ARG A 842 30.16 -52.06 34.06
C ARG A 842 30.36 -50.61 33.63
N PHE A 843 30.69 -50.35 32.36
CA PHE A 843 30.84 -48.99 31.84
C PHE A 843 29.58 -48.13 32.05
N PHE A 844 28.39 -48.69 31.90
CA PHE A 844 27.16 -47.93 32.15
C PHE A 844 26.94 -47.69 33.65
N SER A 845 26.89 -48.74 34.47
CA SER A 845 26.61 -48.60 35.91
C SER A 845 27.67 -47.78 36.66
N ASP A 846 28.95 -47.84 36.28
CA ASP A 846 30.01 -47.07 36.94
C ASP A 846 30.02 -45.57 36.58
N ASN A 847 29.39 -45.18 35.46
CA ASN A 847 29.32 -43.78 35.02
C ASN A 847 27.93 -43.14 35.21
N GLU A 848 26.90 -43.96 35.46
CA GLU A 848 25.53 -43.60 35.81
C GLU A 848 25.45 -42.51 36.90
N LYS A 849 26.22 -42.71 37.98
CA LYS A 849 26.13 -41.94 39.24
C LYS A 849 26.23 -40.43 39.10
N GLU A 850 27.09 -39.93 38.20
CA GLU A 850 27.36 -38.49 38.04
C GLU A 850 28.01 -38.19 36.68
N ASN A 851 28.94 -39.03 36.23
CA ASN A 851 29.85 -38.75 35.13
C ASN A 851 29.13 -38.47 33.80
N PHE A 852 28.21 -39.34 33.37
CA PHE A 852 27.46 -39.10 32.12
C PHE A 852 26.63 -37.83 32.20
N ASN A 853 25.92 -37.62 33.31
CA ASN A 853 25.06 -36.45 33.46
C ASN A 853 25.84 -35.13 33.49
N ILE A 854 27.02 -35.09 34.11
CA ILE A 854 27.94 -33.94 34.06
C ILE A 854 28.44 -33.68 32.62
N VAL A 855 28.83 -34.72 31.87
CA VAL A 855 29.40 -34.54 30.53
C VAL A 855 28.33 -34.15 29.51
N LEU A 856 27.14 -34.77 29.59
CA LEU A 856 26.09 -34.60 28.59
C LEU A 856 25.27 -33.33 28.81
N SER A 857 25.09 -32.86 30.06
CA SER A 857 24.42 -31.57 30.30
C SER A 857 25.23 -30.40 29.73
N LYS A 858 26.57 -30.48 29.75
CA LYS A 858 27.45 -29.47 29.15
C LYS A 858 27.18 -29.26 27.65
N VAL A 859 26.67 -30.26 26.92
CA VAL A 859 26.32 -30.12 25.49
C VAL A 859 25.18 -29.10 25.33
N SER A 860 24.11 -29.22 26.13
CA SER A 860 22.99 -28.28 26.09
C SER A 860 23.35 -26.94 26.71
N ASP A 861 24.22 -26.89 27.72
CA ASP A 861 24.78 -25.65 28.25
C ASP A 861 25.62 -24.89 27.16
N TYR A 862 26.44 -25.58 26.36
CA TYR A 862 27.20 -24.95 25.26
C TYR A 862 26.31 -24.42 24.12
N ILE A 863 25.27 -25.18 23.72
CA ILE A 863 24.33 -24.72 22.67
C ILE A 863 23.47 -23.57 23.18
N LEU A 864 23.11 -23.57 24.47
CA LEU A 864 22.46 -22.43 25.13
C LEU A 864 23.36 -21.18 25.09
N ASP A 865 24.64 -21.31 25.40
CA ASP A 865 25.61 -20.21 25.31
C ASP A 865 25.82 -19.74 23.86
N GLU A 866 25.78 -20.64 22.87
CA GLU A 866 25.84 -20.29 21.45
C GLU A 866 24.58 -19.52 21.00
N LEU A 867 23.38 -19.98 21.35
CA LEU A 867 22.11 -19.26 21.12
C LEU A 867 22.12 -17.88 21.77
N ASN A 868 22.53 -17.80 23.04
CA ASN A 868 22.68 -16.53 23.75
C ASN A 868 23.73 -15.63 23.08
N SER A 869 24.82 -16.19 22.54
CA SER A 869 25.83 -15.45 21.78
C SER A 869 25.24 -14.86 20.50
N TYR A 870 24.46 -15.62 19.73
CA TYR A 870 23.79 -15.12 18.52
C TYR A 870 22.76 -14.02 18.83
N ILE A 871 21.94 -14.18 19.87
CA ILE A 871 20.95 -13.16 20.27
C ILE A 871 21.66 -11.89 20.78
N ASN A 872 22.72 -12.03 21.60
CA ASN A 872 23.52 -10.88 22.03
C ASN A 872 24.22 -10.18 20.86
N LEU A 873 24.75 -10.94 19.89
CA LEU A 873 25.34 -10.42 18.66
C LEU A 873 24.30 -9.64 17.83
N GLN A 874 23.07 -10.14 17.73
CA GLN A 874 21.93 -9.46 17.10
C GLN A 874 21.65 -8.10 17.76
N ILE A 875 21.52 -8.09 19.09
CA ILE A 875 21.32 -6.88 19.89
C ILE A 875 22.46 -5.89 19.68
N TYR A 876 23.73 -6.34 19.69
CA TYR A 876 24.88 -5.47 19.45
C TYR A 876 24.93 -4.91 18.02
N ILE A 877 24.52 -5.68 17.01
CA ILE A 877 24.44 -5.21 15.62
C ILE A 877 23.33 -4.17 15.45
N ILE A 878 22.19 -4.34 16.14
CA ILE A 878 21.09 -3.37 16.11
C ILE A 878 21.50 -2.07 16.82
N ILE A 879 22.09 -2.17 18.01
CA ILE A 879 22.60 -1.01 18.75
C ILE A 879 23.71 -0.32 17.93
N GLY A 880 24.63 -1.08 17.34
CA GLY A 880 25.70 -0.55 16.50
C GLY A 880 25.20 0.16 15.25
N THR A 881 24.29 -0.47 14.49
CA THR A 881 23.72 0.12 13.27
C THR A 881 22.83 1.32 13.57
N THR A 882 22.02 1.30 14.63
CA THR A 882 21.20 2.46 15.04
C THR A 882 22.07 3.64 15.51
N ILE A 883 23.16 3.38 16.27
CA ILE A 883 24.14 4.41 16.65
C ILE A 883 24.84 4.99 15.41
N ILE A 884 25.37 4.14 14.51
CA ILE A 884 26.11 4.60 13.32
C ILE A 884 25.20 5.40 12.38
N THR A 885 23.99 4.94 12.12
CA THR A 885 23.01 5.65 11.27
C THR A 885 22.57 6.98 11.90
N THR A 886 22.43 7.04 13.22
CA THR A 886 22.19 8.29 13.98
C THR A 886 23.38 9.24 13.90
N ILE A 887 24.63 8.76 14.03
CA ILE A 887 25.84 9.57 13.88
C ILE A 887 25.95 10.12 12.45
N LEU A 888 25.77 9.28 11.42
CA LEU A 888 25.80 9.71 10.02
C LEU A 888 24.73 10.76 9.71
N TYR A 889 23.56 10.65 10.33
CA TYR A 889 22.49 11.62 10.26
C TYR A 889 22.84 12.96 10.96
N ILE A 890 23.46 12.91 12.15
CA ILE A 890 23.99 14.10 12.82
C ILE A 890 25.08 14.77 11.96
N VAL A 891 25.99 13.98 11.39
CA VAL A 891 27.06 14.44 10.49
C VAL A 891 26.49 15.08 9.22
N SER A 892 25.50 14.47 8.56
CA SER A 892 24.86 15.04 7.37
C SER A 892 24.16 16.38 7.68
N THR A 893 23.64 16.52 8.89
CA THR A 893 22.98 17.76 9.35
C THR A 893 23.99 18.85 9.71
N ILE A 894 25.05 18.51 10.48
CA ILE A 894 26.08 19.45 10.96
C ILE A 894 27.05 19.88 9.86
N PHE A 895 27.46 18.98 8.96
CA PHE A 895 28.46 19.23 7.92
C PHE A 895 27.88 19.41 6.51
N GLY A 896 26.70 18.85 6.24
CA GLY A 896 26.00 19.03 4.96
C GLY A 896 25.03 20.21 4.98
N LEU A 897 23.90 20.06 5.67
CA LEU A 897 22.79 21.01 5.58
C LEU A 897 23.07 22.36 6.25
N ASN A 898 23.59 22.37 7.49
CA ASN A 898 23.83 23.63 8.21
C ASN A 898 24.90 24.54 7.58
N PRO A 899 26.05 24.04 7.09
CA PRO A 899 27.04 24.88 6.43
C PRO A 899 26.54 25.37 5.08
N LEU A 900 25.81 24.54 4.33
CA LEU A 900 25.14 24.95 3.10
C LEU A 900 24.19 26.14 3.33
N LEU A 901 23.32 26.06 4.33
CA LEU A 901 22.39 27.15 4.68
C LEU A 901 23.12 28.42 5.16
N LYS A 902 24.17 28.28 5.98
CA LYS A 902 25.01 29.41 6.41
C LYS A 902 25.74 30.06 5.23
N PHE A 903 26.29 29.27 4.31
CA PHE A 903 27.02 29.72 3.13
C PHE A 903 26.11 30.48 2.17
N ILE A 904 24.92 29.95 1.86
CA ILE A 904 23.91 30.64 1.05
C ILE A 904 23.53 31.99 1.67
N ASN A 905 23.23 32.02 2.97
CA ASN A 905 22.87 33.25 3.65
C ASN A 905 24.02 34.28 3.68
N LYS A 906 25.27 33.81 3.86
CA LYS A 906 26.48 34.65 3.81
C LYS A 906 26.63 35.29 2.42
N LEU A 907 26.62 34.48 1.36
CA LEU A 907 26.70 34.97 -0.02
C LEU A 907 25.57 35.95 -0.37
N GLN A 908 24.33 35.65 0.02
CA GLN A 908 23.19 36.55 -0.22
C GLN A 908 23.41 37.93 0.42
N ILE A 909 24.01 38.00 1.61
CA ILE A 909 24.33 39.26 2.29
C ILE A 909 25.50 39.98 1.61
N GLU A 910 26.55 39.26 1.21
CA GLU A 910 27.72 39.83 0.55
C GLU A 910 27.36 40.45 -0.81
N VAL A 911 26.64 39.72 -1.67
CA VAL A 911 26.17 40.26 -2.95
C VAL A 911 25.23 41.45 -2.76
N LEU A 912 24.35 41.43 -1.75
CA LEU A 912 23.47 42.56 -1.42
C LEU A 912 24.24 43.82 -0.98
N ARG A 913 25.39 43.68 -0.32
CA ARG A 913 26.23 44.83 0.06
C ARG A 913 26.81 45.54 -1.15
N MET A 914 27.18 44.80 -2.20
CA MET A 914 27.79 45.39 -3.40
C MET A 914 26.89 46.46 -4.06
N PHE A 915 25.56 46.33 -3.96
CA PHE A 915 24.60 47.33 -4.45
C PHE A 915 24.74 48.71 -3.78
N ARG A 916 25.41 48.81 -2.61
CA ARG A 916 25.64 50.08 -1.91
C ARG A 916 26.64 50.99 -2.64
N HIS A 917 27.50 50.45 -3.51
CA HIS A 917 28.46 51.25 -4.28
C HIS A 917 27.84 51.92 -5.51
N ILE A 918 26.55 51.69 -5.77
CA ILE A 918 25.81 52.29 -6.89
C ILE A 918 25.37 53.71 -6.49
N PRO A 919 25.61 54.74 -7.33
CA PRO A 919 25.13 56.10 -7.06
C PRO A 919 23.61 56.15 -6.88
N PRO A 920 23.08 56.87 -5.87
CA PRO A 920 21.63 56.90 -5.60
C PRO A 920 20.81 57.50 -6.74
N GLU A 921 21.39 58.42 -7.53
CA GLU A 921 20.78 58.99 -8.74
C GLU A 921 20.52 57.92 -9.81
N ASP A 922 21.46 56.98 -9.99
CA ASP A 922 21.32 55.87 -10.93
C ASP A 922 20.29 54.84 -10.43
N ILE A 923 20.06 54.73 -9.11
CA ILE A 923 18.96 53.93 -8.52
C ILE A 923 17.59 54.59 -8.75
N ASP A 924 17.49 55.91 -8.61
CA ASP A 924 16.23 56.64 -8.86
C ASP A 924 15.80 56.54 -10.34
N ASN A 925 16.73 56.70 -11.27
CA ASN A 925 16.51 56.47 -12.70
C ASN A 925 15.96 55.06 -12.99
N LEU A 926 16.37 54.06 -12.20
CA LEU A 926 15.95 52.67 -12.34
C LEU A 926 14.56 52.44 -11.74
N ILE A 927 14.22 53.10 -10.62
CA ILE A 927 12.87 53.12 -10.04
C ILE A 927 11.86 53.78 -11.00
N ASP A 928 12.18 54.93 -11.56
CA ASP A 928 11.34 55.64 -12.52
C ASP A 928 11.06 54.81 -13.79
N LYS A 929 12.04 54.02 -14.24
CA LYS A 929 11.87 53.08 -15.36
C LYS A 929 10.87 51.96 -15.00
N ILE A 930 10.93 51.44 -13.77
CA ILE A 930 10.01 50.40 -13.27
C ILE A 930 8.57 50.93 -13.15
N ASP A 931 8.37 52.16 -12.68
CA ASP A 931 7.02 52.74 -12.57
C ASP A 931 6.38 52.98 -13.94
N LYS A 932 7.13 53.51 -14.92
CA LYS A 932 6.67 53.66 -16.31
C LYS A 932 6.24 52.32 -16.93
N GLN A 933 6.97 51.24 -16.64
CA GLN A 933 6.59 49.90 -17.09
C GLN A 933 5.30 49.41 -16.45
N LYS A 934 5.08 49.65 -15.15
CA LYS A 934 3.81 49.29 -14.49
C LYS A 934 2.62 50.01 -15.10
N GLU A 935 2.74 51.32 -15.34
CA GLU A 935 1.67 52.14 -15.90
C GLU A 935 1.21 51.61 -17.27
N ILE A 936 2.15 51.24 -18.14
CA ILE A 936 1.88 50.59 -19.44
C ILE A 936 1.11 49.27 -19.27
N ILE A 937 1.38 48.48 -18.22
CA ILE A 937 0.69 47.20 -17.99
C ILE A 937 -0.73 47.43 -17.43
N TYR A 938 -0.92 48.36 -16.51
CA TYR A 938 -2.25 48.67 -15.95
C TYR A 938 -3.19 49.22 -17.03
N LEU A 939 -2.72 50.14 -17.89
CA LEU A 939 -3.53 50.77 -18.94
C LEU A 939 -4.06 49.78 -19.99
N ASN A 940 -3.32 48.70 -20.27
CA ASN A 940 -3.68 47.76 -21.33
C ASN A 940 -4.62 46.62 -20.89
N PHE A 941 -4.79 46.36 -19.57
CA PHE A 941 -5.42 45.12 -19.09
C PHE A 941 -6.49 45.28 -17.99
N ASN A 942 -6.96 46.50 -17.69
CA ASN A 942 -8.06 46.75 -16.72
C ASN A 942 -7.92 46.07 -15.35
N VAL A 943 -6.69 45.86 -14.88
CA VAL A 943 -6.43 45.20 -13.59
C VAL A 943 -6.69 46.18 -12.44
N ALA A 944 -7.71 45.90 -11.63
CA ALA A 944 -8.04 46.70 -10.45
C ALA A 944 -6.87 46.70 -9.44
N ASP A 945 -6.46 47.89 -8.98
CA ASP A 945 -5.31 48.05 -8.09
C ASP A 945 -5.68 47.74 -6.62
N GLU A 946 -5.73 46.44 -6.28
CA GLU A 946 -6.11 45.92 -4.95
C GLU A 946 -5.15 46.32 -3.79
N ASN A 947 -4.04 47.00 -4.08
CA ASN A 947 -2.88 47.12 -3.18
C ASN A 947 -3.03 48.05 -1.95
N LYS A 948 -4.21 48.61 -1.66
CA LYS A 948 -4.34 49.64 -0.61
C LYS A 948 -4.41 49.15 0.85
N ASN A 949 -4.61 47.86 1.14
CA ASN A 949 -5.03 47.41 2.50
C ASN A 949 -4.20 46.31 3.22
N SER A 950 -3.08 45.80 2.70
CA SER A 950 -2.36 44.64 3.31
C SER A 950 -1.20 44.97 4.28
N ASN A 951 -0.64 46.18 4.24
CA ASN A 951 0.76 46.47 4.59
C ASN A 951 1.22 46.39 6.08
N LYS A 952 0.49 45.73 7.01
CA LYS A 952 0.95 45.57 8.41
C LYS A 952 0.89 44.17 9.02
N LYS A 953 0.23 43.18 8.41
CA LYS A 953 0.13 41.82 8.99
C LYS A 953 1.15 40.82 8.43
N ASP A 954 1.66 41.08 7.23
CA ASP A 954 2.47 40.12 6.48
C ASP A 954 3.93 40.02 6.94
N ASP A 955 4.55 41.12 7.39
CA ASP A 955 5.95 41.11 7.84
C ASP A 955 6.18 40.21 9.07
N PHE A 956 5.21 40.17 10.00
CA PHE A 956 5.26 39.29 11.17
C PHE A 956 5.04 37.81 10.77
N MET A 957 4.17 37.54 9.79
CA MET A 957 4.02 36.19 9.22
C MET A 957 5.27 35.73 8.47
N MET A 958 5.98 36.63 7.78
CA MET A 958 7.13 36.27 6.97
C MET A 958 8.35 35.86 7.80
N LYS A 959 8.63 36.55 8.91
CA LYS A 959 9.67 36.15 9.87
C LYS A 959 9.40 34.75 10.45
N ARG A 960 8.12 34.42 10.69
CA ARG A 960 7.67 33.07 11.09
C ARG A 960 7.83 32.04 9.96
N LYS A 961 7.62 32.40 8.68
CA LYS A 961 7.75 31.53 7.50
C LYS A 961 9.18 31.01 7.30
N ILE A 962 10.21 31.85 7.53
CA ILE A 962 11.62 31.46 7.39
C ILE A 962 12.03 30.45 8.48
N ILE A 963 11.68 30.72 9.74
CA ILE A 963 11.90 29.79 10.87
C ILE A 963 11.17 28.45 10.61
N ASN A 964 9.93 28.50 10.09
CA ASN A 964 9.16 27.31 9.72
C ASN A 964 9.83 26.47 8.63
N ASN A 965 10.50 27.06 7.64
CA ASN A 965 11.12 26.29 6.55
C ASN A 965 12.38 25.54 7.03
N ILE A 966 13.18 26.13 7.92
CA ILE A 966 14.28 25.42 8.58
C ILE A 966 13.71 24.31 9.48
N GLY A 967 12.69 24.61 10.29
CA GLY A 967 12.00 23.61 11.11
C GLY A 967 11.44 22.43 10.30
N ARG A 968 10.91 22.70 9.10
CA ARG A 968 10.45 21.65 8.16
C ARG A 968 11.58 20.74 7.69
N CYS A 969 12.77 21.27 7.40
CA CYS A 969 13.94 20.41 7.10
C CYS A 969 14.25 19.48 8.27
N TYR A 970 14.28 20.00 9.49
CA TYR A 970 14.50 19.18 10.70
C TYR A 970 13.38 18.14 10.90
N ILE A 971 12.11 18.46 10.63
CA ILE A 971 11.00 17.48 10.67
C ILE A 971 11.19 16.37 9.63
N TYR A 972 11.51 16.70 8.37
CA TYR A 972 11.76 15.69 7.34
C TYR A 972 12.97 14.82 7.65
N LEU A 973 14.03 15.41 8.21
CA LEU A 973 15.18 14.69 8.74
C LEU A 973 14.76 13.78 9.91
N SER A 974 13.94 14.23 10.86
CA SER A 974 13.40 13.37 11.94
C SER A 974 12.60 12.18 11.40
N ILE A 975 11.90 12.32 10.27
CA ILE A 975 11.22 11.20 9.60
C ILE A 975 12.23 10.16 9.11
N PHE A 976 13.39 10.55 8.54
CA PHE A 976 14.45 9.59 8.17
C PHE A 976 14.97 8.81 9.38
N LEU A 977 15.23 9.51 10.49
CA LEU A 977 15.71 8.88 11.73
C LEU A 977 14.66 7.89 12.28
N LEU A 978 13.39 8.28 12.30
CA LEU A 978 12.29 7.45 12.76
C LEU A 978 12.06 6.23 11.85
N CYS A 979 12.19 6.38 10.53
CA CYS A 979 12.18 5.25 9.59
C CYS A 979 13.35 4.29 9.85
N GLY A 980 14.55 4.80 10.14
CA GLY A 980 15.71 3.96 10.51
C GLY A 980 15.48 3.14 11.78
N ILE A 981 14.88 3.74 12.81
CA ILE A 981 14.51 3.05 14.06
C ILE A 981 13.39 2.02 13.81
N MET A 982 12.38 2.36 12.99
CA MET A 982 11.23 1.50 12.74
C MET A 982 11.58 0.13 12.12
N VAL A 983 12.62 0.06 11.29
CA VAL A 983 13.07 -1.21 10.67
C VAL A 983 13.49 -2.26 11.71
N PHE A 984 13.96 -1.84 12.88
CA PHE A 984 14.44 -2.74 13.95
C PHE A 984 13.40 -3.03 15.05
N ILE A 985 12.19 -2.46 14.97
CA ILE A 985 11.12 -2.71 15.97
C ILE A 985 10.75 -4.19 16.12
N PRO A 986 10.60 -5.00 15.06
CA PRO A 986 10.26 -6.42 15.21
C PRO A 986 11.27 -7.16 16.09
N THR A 987 12.55 -6.83 15.92
CA THR A 987 13.66 -7.48 16.64
C THR A 987 13.73 -7.05 18.10
N TYR A 988 13.60 -5.74 18.39
CA TYR A 988 13.47 -5.28 19.78
C TYR A 988 12.30 -5.94 20.54
N TYR A 989 11.23 -6.36 19.84
CA TYR A 989 10.10 -7.06 20.45
C TYR A 989 10.35 -8.57 20.63
N THR A 990 11.08 -9.22 19.72
CA THR A 990 11.39 -10.65 19.85
C THR A 990 12.40 -10.94 20.95
N ASP A 991 13.56 -10.28 20.90
CA ASP A 991 14.81 -10.80 21.48
C ASP A 991 14.72 -11.00 22.99
N TYR A 992 14.13 -10.03 23.70
CA TYR A 992 13.95 -10.09 25.15
C TYR A 992 13.14 -11.32 25.58
N SER A 993 12.04 -11.61 24.86
CA SER A 993 11.16 -12.75 25.18
C SER A 993 11.75 -14.11 24.81
N GLN A 994 12.78 -14.14 23.94
CA GLN A 994 13.38 -15.39 23.47
C GLN A 994 14.37 -15.95 24.47
N ILE A 995 15.27 -15.11 25.01
CA ILE A 995 16.27 -15.56 26.01
C ILE A 995 15.58 -16.19 27.22
N GLU A 996 14.52 -15.56 27.72
CA GLU A 996 13.75 -16.06 28.87
C GLU A 996 13.07 -17.41 28.56
N MET A 997 12.49 -17.58 27.38
CA MET A 997 11.83 -18.82 26.98
C MET A 997 12.83 -19.95 26.65
N ILE A 998 14.03 -19.62 26.16
CA ILE A 998 15.11 -20.61 25.93
C ILE A 998 15.68 -21.09 27.27
N ASP A 999 15.90 -20.21 28.26
CA ASP A 999 16.30 -20.67 29.61
C ASP A 999 15.18 -21.49 30.27
N LEU A 1000 13.90 -21.13 30.06
CA LEU A 1000 12.76 -21.94 30.52
C LEU A 1000 12.79 -23.36 29.93
N ILE A 1001 13.06 -23.51 28.63
CA ILE A 1001 13.23 -24.84 28.00
C ILE A 1001 14.43 -25.56 28.62
N HIS A 1002 15.57 -24.88 28.80
CA HIS A 1002 16.76 -25.49 29.43
C HIS A 1002 16.51 -25.96 30.87
N LYS A 1003 15.72 -25.22 31.66
CA LYS A 1003 15.32 -25.64 33.00
C LYS A 1003 14.24 -26.73 32.93
N SER A 1004 13.34 -26.68 31.95
CA SER A 1004 12.32 -27.71 31.70
C SER A 1004 12.95 -29.06 31.44
N SER A 1005 13.98 -29.12 30.59
CA SER A 1005 14.61 -30.39 30.19
C SER A 1005 15.31 -31.11 31.35
N LYS A 1006 15.87 -30.36 32.32
CA LYS A 1006 16.43 -30.96 33.54
C LYS A 1006 15.36 -31.72 34.35
N ARG A 1007 14.05 -31.47 34.14
CA ARG A 1007 12.99 -32.32 34.68
C ARG A 1007 12.95 -33.72 34.07
N PHE A 1008 13.27 -33.92 32.77
CA PHE A 1008 13.36 -35.27 32.17
C PHE A 1008 14.39 -36.13 32.91
N GLN A 1009 15.60 -35.58 33.01
CA GLN A 1009 16.74 -36.22 33.63
C GLN A 1009 16.42 -36.56 35.09
N LEU A 1010 15.99 -35.58 35.88
CA LEU A 1010 15.64 -35.82 37.29
C LEU A 1010 14.50 -36.83 37.45
N VAL A 1011 13.49 -36.85 36.57
CA VAL A 1011 12.41 -37.85 36.59
C VAL A 1011 12.93 -39.26 36.29
N LYS A 1012 13.84 -39.42 35.32
CA LYS A 1012 14.47 -40.70 34.95
C LYS A 1012 15.45 -41.17 36.04
N SER A 1013 16.35 -40.30 36.48
CA SER A 1013 17.26 -40.50 37.62
C SER A 1013 16.53 -40.88 38.92
N ILE A 1014 15.35 -40.32 39.22
CA ILE A 1014 14.53 -40.74 40.38
C ILE A 1014 14.10 -42.21 40.26
N PHE A 1015 13.62 -42.65 39.09
CA PHE A 1015 13.22 -44.04 38.93
C PHE A 1015 14.41 -44.98 38.98
N LEU A 1016 15.50 -44.61 38.33
CA LEU A 1016 16.78 -45.32 38.35
C LEU A 1016 17.30 -45.53 39.78
N PHE A 1017 17.38 -44.47 40.59
CA PHE A 1017 17.76 -44.61 42.00
C PHE A 1017 16.68 -45.31 42.86
N THR A 1018 15.41 -45.32 42.45
CA THR A 1018 14.37 -46.16 43.07
C THR A 1018 14.61 -47.66 42.82
N LEU A 1019 15.10 -48.05 41.65
CA LEU A 1019 15.59 -49.40 41.39
C LEU A 1019 16.87 -49.68 42.19
N GLU A 1020 17.86 -48.79 42.14
CA GLU A 1020 19.17 -48.99 42.79
C GLU A 1020 19.14 -48.92 44.34
N THR A 1021 18.12 -48.30 44.93
CA THR A 1021 17.85 -48.43 46.38
C THR A 1021 17.27 -49.79 46.76
N LYS A 1022 16.71 -50.55 45.82
CA LYS A 1022 16.29 -51.93 46.05
C LYS A 1022 17.37 -52.94 45.71
N THR A 1023 18.06 -52.79 44.57
CA THR A 1023 19.16 -53.69 44.20
C THR A 1023 20.32 -53.53 45.20
N GLN A 1024 20.62 -52.28 45.60
CA GLN A 1024 21.75 -51.90 46.43
C GLN A 1024 23.08 -52.44 45.89
N ASN A 1025 23.41 -52.17 44.62
CA ASN A 1025 24.62 -52.67 43.98
C ASN A 1025 25.91 -52.23 44.68
N ARG A 1026 26.45 -53.10 45.54
CA ARG A 1026 27.65 -52.85 46.36
C ARG A 1026 28.95 -52.77 45.58
N LEU A 1027 28.94 -53.03 44.27
CA LEU A 1027 30.09 -52.83 43.38
C LEU A 1027 30.16 -51.42 42.78
N VAL A 1028 29.11 -50.61 42.96
CA VAL A 1028 29.00 -49.23 42.45
C VAL A 1028 28.72 -48.25 43.59
N TYR A 1029 27.78 -48.59 44.48
CA TYR A 1029 27.25 -47.68 45.50
C TYR A 1029 27.64 -48.05 46.93
N LEU A 1030 28.00 -47.02 47.70
CA LEU A 1030 28.23 -47.15 49.14
C LEU A 1030 26.91 -47.40 49.91
N PRO A 1031 26.96 -48.02 51.11
CA PRO A 1031 25.80 -48.12 52.00
C PRO A 1031 25.16 -46.76 52.30
N GLY A 1032 23.84 -46.63 52.04
CA GLY A 1032 23.09 -45.39 52.22
C GLY A 1032 23.22 -44.37 51.07
N GLU A 1033 24.01 -44.67 50.03
CA GLU A 1033 24.29 -43.69 48.99
C GLU A 1033 23.16 -43.54 47.96
N THR A 1034 22.55 -44.63 47.51
CA THR A 1034 21.43 -44.57 46.55
C THR A 1034 20.21 -43.91 47.20
N GLU A 1035 19.97 -44.14 48.49
CA GLU A 1035 18.91 -43.49 49.25
C GLU A 1035 19.16 -41.98 49.38
N ARG A 1036 20.42 -41.57 49.59
CA ARG A 1036 20.84 -40.16 49.63
C ARG A 1036 20.68 -39.48 48.27
N LEU A 1037 21.10 -40.14 47.18
CA LEU A 1037 20.98 -39.63 45.81
C LEU A 1037 19.50 -39.46 45.45
N LEU A 1038 18.69 -40.52 45.60
CA LEU A 1038 17.24 -40.49 45.37
C LEU A 1038 16.56 -39.33 46.13
N TYR A 1039 16.87 -39.17 47.43
CA TYR A 1039 16.33 -38.07 48.23
C TYR A 1039 16.77 -36.68 47.73
N SER A 1040 18.00 -36.53 47.25
CA SER A 1040 18.47 -35.27 46.62
C SER A 1040 17.67 -34.99 45.35
N THR A 1041 17.68 -35.92 44.39
CA THR A 1041 17.05 -35.77 43.07
C THR A 1041 15.55 -35.46 43.19
N ILE A 1042 14.86 -36.04 44.17
CA ILE A 1042 13.46 -35.73 44.50
C ILE A 1042 13.27 -34.27 44.94
N ASN A 1043 14.18 -33.72 45.75
CA ASN A 1043 14.11 -32.33 46.19
C ASN A 1043 14.53 -31.36 45.08
N ASP A 1044 15.55 -31.71 44.30
CA ASP A 1044 15.99 -30.95 43.13
C ASP A 1044 14.85 -30.82 42.11
N LEU A 1045 14.13 -31.92 41.81
CA LEU A 1045 12.95 -31.90 40.94
C LEU A 1045 11.82 -31.05 41.52
N LYS A 1046 11.55 -31.17 42.82
CA LYS A 1046 10.50 -30.39 43.51
C LYS A 1046 10.78 -28.88 43.44
N ASP A 1047 12.01 -28.47 43.70
CA ASP A 1047 12.39 -27.06 43.71
C ASP A 1047 12.44 -26.49 42.28
N LEU A 1048 12.95 -27.27 41.30
CA LEU A 1048 12.88 -26.94 39.88
C LEU A 1048 11.44 -26.76 39.39
N GLN A 1049 10.55 -27.70 39.75
CA GLN A 1049 9.14 -27.68 39.40
C GLN A 1049 8.41 -26.46 40.02
N TYR A 1050 8.69 -26.14 41.29
CA TYR A 1050 8.20 -24.92 41.92
C TYR A 1050 8.69 -23.67 41.17
N ASN A 1051 9.98 -23.61 40.82
CA ASN A 1051 10.58 -22.44 40.20
C ASN A 1051 10.05 -22.19 38.76
N ILE A 1052 9.71 -23.25 38.01
CA ILE A 1052 9.03 -23.17 36.71
C ILE A 1052 7.57 -22.70 36.87
N ARG A 1053 6.80 -23.34 37.75
CA ARG A 1053 5.37 -23.03 37.97
C ARG A 1053 5.12 -21.58 38.39
N TYR A 1054 6.08 -20.94 39.07
CA TYR A 1054 6.00 -19.57 39.57
C TYR A 1054 6.97 -18.58 38.91
N GLY A 1055 7.53 -18.88 37.72
CA GLY A 1055 8.23 -17.88 36.89
C GLY A 1055 9.53 -17.31 37.49
N LYS A 1056 10.30 -18.10 38.25
CA LYS A 1056 11.54 -17.62 38.90
C LYS A 1056 12.75 -17.51 37.96
N PHE A 1057 12.70 -18.11 36.77
CA PHE A 1057 13.80 -18.13 35.81
C PHE A 1057 13.75 -16.97 34.80
N LYS A 1058 13.27 -15.79 35.24
CA LYS A 1058 12.93 -14.60 34.41
C LYS A 1058 11.79 -14.80 33.42
N ALA A 1059 11.62 -16.02 32.89
CA ALA A 1059 10.45 -16.41 32.12
C ALA A 1059 9.13 -16.21 32.90
N PRO A 1060 8.02 -15.93 32.20
CA PRO A 1060 6.70 -15.91 32.81
C PRO A 1060 6.39 -17.27 33.46
N PRO A 1061 5.54 -17.30 34.51
CA PRO A 1061 5.02 -18.55 35.07
C PRO A 1061 4.48 -19.47 33.98
N SER A 1062 4.73 -20.78 34.09
CA SER A 1062 4.28 -21.76 33.09
C SER A 1062 2.77 -21.69 32.80
N ILE A 1063 1.99 -21.32 33.83
CA ILE A 1063 0.53 -21.12 33.81
C ILE A 1063 0.09 -19.87 33.00
N GLU A 1064 0.97 -18.88 32.78
CA GLU A 1064 0.66 -17.67 31.99
C GLU A 1064 0.98 -17.85 30.49
N ILE A 1065 1.66 -18.94 30.13
CA ILE A 1065 2.03 -19.24 28.74
C ILE A 1065 0.84 -19.92 28.06
N SER A 1066 0.03 -19.12 27.37
CA SER A 1066 -1.23 -19.55 26.73
C SER A 1066 -1.14 -20.82 25.89
N VAL A 1067 -0.06 -21.00 25.11
CA VAL A 1067 0.14 -22.19 24.26
C VAL A 1067 0.38 -23.49 25.04
N LEU A 1068 0.57 -23.42 26.36
CA LEU A 1068 0.77 -24.59 27.24
C LEU A 1068 -0.45 -24.92 28.09
N HIS A 1069 -1.56 -24.17 27.99
CA HIS A 1069 -2.75 -24.38 28.83
C HIS A 1069 -3.30 -25.81 28.73
N ASP A 1070 -3.46 -26.35 27.51
CA ASP A 1070 -3.93 -27.70 27.20
C ASP A 1070 -3.07 -28.81 27.85
N LEU A 1071 -1.82 -28.48 28.19
CA LEU A 1071 -0.84 -29.39 28.78
C LEU A 1071 -0.74 -29.24 30.31
N ILE A 1072 -0.83 -28.00 30.81
CA ILE A 1072 -0.54 -27.59 32.20
C ILE A 1072 -1.79 -27.40 33.06
N LEU A 1073 -2.93 -27.07 32.45
CA LEU A 1073 -4.20 -26.81 33.13
C LEU A 1073 -5.25 -27.87 32.82
N GLU A 1074 -5.26 -28.41 31.59
CA GLU A 1074 -6.26 -29.37 31.16
C GLU A 1074 -5.85 -30.83 31.40
N THR A 1075 -6.86 -31.65 31.71
CA THR A 1075 -6.72 -33.10 31.82
C THR A 1075 -6.74 -33.72 30.43
N SER A 1076 -5.56 -34.07 29.93
CA SER A 1076 -5.34 -34.46 28.53
C SER A 1076 -4.25 -35.53 28.44
N CYS A 1077 -4.27 -36.36 27.39
CA CYS A 1077 -3.28 -37.41 27.24
C CYS A 1077 -1.89 -36.85 26.87
N LYS A 1078 -0.87 -37.27 27.63
CA LYS A 1078 0.50 -36.76 27.51
C LYS A 1078 1.39 -37.54 26.51
N ARG A 1079 1.04 -38.78 26.14
CA ARG A 1079 1.78 -39.66 25.16
C ARG A 1079 1.88 -39.05 23.76
N LYS A 1080 2.85 -39.49 22.96
CA LYS A 1080 3.17 -38.90 21.65
C LYS A 1080 1.98 -38.93 20.69
N THR A 1081 1.28 -40.06 20.60
CA THR A 1081 0.14 -40.24 19.70
C THR A 1081 -1.15 -40.55 20.44
N GLN A 1082 -2.31 -40.20 19.86
CA GLN A 1082 -3.62 -40.57 20.41
C GLN A 1082 -3.80 -42.10 20.46
N GLU A 1083 -3.18 -42.83 19.52
CA GLU A 1083 -3.23 -44.29 19.49
C GLU A 1083 -2.52 -44.92 20.70
N GLU A 1084 -1.39 -44.36 21.16
CA GLU A 1084 -0.75 -44.74 22.42
C GLU A 1084 -1.64 -44.45 23.65
N CYS A 1085 -2.40 -43.35 23.61
CA CYS A 1085 -3.37 -43.01 24.66
C CYS A 1085 -4.50 -44.04 24.74
N ASP A 1086 -5.04 -44.44 23.59
CA ASP A 1086 -6.18 -45.35 23.49
C ASP A 1086 -5.80 -46.81 23.77
N LYS A 1087 -4.55 -47.20 23.45
CA LYS A 1087 -3.99 -48.53 23.75
C LYS A 1087 -3.47 -48.69 25.19
N ARG A 1088 -3.42 -47.62 25.97
CA ARG A 1088 -2.88 -47.60 27.34
C ARG A 1088 -3.66 -48.54 28.27
N GLN A 1089 -2.95 -49.41 28.98
CA GLN A 1089 -3.54 -50.29 29.99
C GLN A 1089 -3.49 -49.60 31.37
N PHE A 1090 -4.65 -49.51 32.03
CA PHE A 1090 -4.77 -48.94 33.37
C PHE A 1090 -4.83 -50.05 34.42
N ASN A 1091 -4.12 -49.89 35.52
CA ASN A 1091 -4.14 -50.81 36.65
C ASN A 1091 -4.51 -50.07 37.95
N PRO A 1092 -5.81 -50.06 38.33
CA PRO A 1092 -6.26 -49.42 39.56
C PRO A 1092 -5.66 -50.02 40.84
N GLU A 1093 -5.23 -51.28 40.83
CA GLU A 1093 -4.70 -51.94 42.04
C GLU A 1093 -3.35 -51.40 42.50
N ILE A 1094 -2.59 -50.79 41.58
CA ILE A 1094 -1.33 -50.09 41.87
C ILE A 1094 -1.51 -48.57 41.94
N GLY A 1095 -2.75 -48.07 41.78
CA GLY A 1095 -3.04 -46.64 41.71
C GLY A 1095 -2.87 -46.01 40.33
N TYR A 1096 -2.47 -46.75 39.29
CA TYR A 1096 -2.34 -46.20 37.94
C TYR A 1096 -3.69 -46.18 37.22
N THR A 1097 -4.43 -45.09 37.41
CA THR A 1097 -5.76 -44.88 36.84
C THR A 1097 -5.73 -43.83 35.72
N LYS A 1098 -6.72 -43.87 34.82
CA LYS A 1098 -6.89 -42.87 33.77
C LYS A 1098 -6.85 -41.43 34.31
N ALA A 1099 -7.62 -41.17 35.37
CA ALA A 1099 -7.70 -39.86 36.02
C ALA A 1099 -6.35 -39.36 36.58
N ILE A 1100 -5.43 -40.25 36.99
CA ILE A 1100 -4.09 -39.88 37.42
C ILE A 1100 -3.18 -39.65 36.19
N SER A 1101 -3.20 -40.56 35.22
CA SER A 1101 -2.36 -40.49 34.01
C SER A 1101 -2.71 -39.36 33.02
N GLU A 1102 -3.86 -38.71 33.23
CA GLU A 1102 -4.33 -37.55 32.47
C GLU A 1102 -4.30 -36.27 33.31
N LEU A 1103 -3.70 -36.27 34.52
CA LEU A 1103 -3.52 -35.05 35.30
C LEU A 1103 -2.76 -33.98 34.50
N PRO A 1104 -3.01 -32.69 34.77
CA PRO A 1104 -2.21 -31.62 34.18
C PRO A 1104 -0.73 -31.80 34.57
N LEU A 1105 0.20 -31.51 33.64
CA LEU A 1105 1.59 -31.97 33.73
C LEU A 1105 2.29 -31.58 35.04
N ASP A 1106 2.06 -30.36 35.53
CA ASP A 1106 2.66 -29.85 36.76
C ASP A 1106 2.14 -30.58 38.03
N ASP A 1107 0.89 -31.05 38.00
CA ASP A 1107 0.29 -31.82 39.09
C ASP A 1107 0.65 -33.31 38.99
N LEU A 1108 0.82 -33.85 37.78
CA LEU A 1108 1.35 -35.20 37.53
C LEU A 1108 2.79 -35.36 38.06
N ILE A 1109 3.67 -34.38 37.80
CA ILE A 1109 5.02 -34.33 38.37
C ILE A 1109 4.97 -34.24 39.90
N THR A 1110 4.04 -33.46 40.45
CA THR A 1110 3.86 -33.34 41.90
C THR A 1110 3.38 -34.66 42.52
N TYR A 1111 2.50 -35.41 41.83
CA TYR A 1111 2.07 -36.74 42.24
C TYR A 1111 3.25 -37.75 42.23
N TYR A 1112 4.06 -37.74 41.18
CA TYR A 1112 5.26 -38.58 41.06
C TYR A 1112 6.29 -38.32 42.18
N ILE A 1113 6.56 -37.06 42.51
CA ILE A 1113 7.41 -36.67 43.65
C ILE A 1113 6.87 -37.26 44.97
N ASN A 1114 5.55 -37.30 45.16
CA ASN A 1114 4.94 -37.85 46.36
C ASN A 1114 5.00 -39.40 46.38
N ALA A 1115 4.83 -40.06 45.22
CA ALA A 1115 5.01 -41.50 45.09
C ALA A 1115 6.45 -41.92 45.44
N ALA A 1116 7.46 -41.22 44.90
CA ALA A 1116 8.86 -41.48 45.21
C ALA A 1116 9.20 -41.26 46.70
N LYS A 1117 8.60 -40.26 47.35
CA LYS A 1117 8.74 -40.04 48.81
C LYS A 1117 8.07 -41.13 49.65
N SER A 1118 6.88 -41.59 49.23
CA SER A 1118 6.19 -42.73 49.85
C SER A 1118 7.07 -43.99 49.76
N TYR A 1119 7.64 -44.25 48.58
CA TYR A 1119 8.57 -45.35 48.38
C TYR A 1119 9.77 -45.30 49.34
N ILE A 1120 10.46 -44.15 49.47
CA ILE A 1120 11.55 -44.01 50.45
C ILE A 1120 11.06 -44.35 51.86
N ALA A 1121 9.96 -43.73 52.30
CA ALA A 1121 9.46 -43.88 53.66
C ALA A 1121 9.08 -45.33 54.00
N ASN A 1122 8.54 -46.07 53.03
CA ASN A 1122 8.10 -47.46 53.19
C ASN A 1122 9.26 -48.48 53.15
N ASN A 1123 10.41 -48.14 52.54
CA ASN A 1123 11.43 -49.12 52.14
C ASN A 1123 12.82 -48.95 52.79
N LEU A 1124 12.91 -48.20 53.90
CA LEU A 1124 14.17 -47.92 54.63
C LEU A 1124 14.96 -49.16 55.12
N ASN A 1125 14.34 -50.35 55.19
CA ASN A 1125 14.92 -51.56 55.76
C ASN A 1125 15.15 -52.68 54.73
N ASN A 1126 15.40 -52.34 53.45
CA ASN A 1126 15.70 -53.34 52.42
C ASN A 1126 17.03 -54.08 52.68
N SER A 1127 16.99 -55.42 52.52
CA SER A 1127 18.21 -56.24 52.44
C SER A 1127 18.90 -56.03 51.09
N PRO A 1128 20.23 -55.87 51.04
CA PRO A 1128 20.96 -55.72 49.78
C PRO A 1128 20.86 -56.99 48.92
N THR A 1129 20.81 -56.81 47.59
CA THR A 1129 20.90 -57.94 46.67
C THR A 1129 22.32 -58.49 46.70
N ASN A 1130 22.45 -59.79 46.96
CA ASN A 1130 23.73 -60.46 46.81
C ASN A 1130 23.89 -60.92 45.36
N PHE A 1131 24.59 -60.13 44.55
CA PHE A 1131 24.85 -60.40 43.12
C PHE A 1131 25.62 -61.71 42.86
N TYR A 1132 26.26 -62.30 43.88
CA TYR A 1132 26.88 -63.64 43.78
C TYR A 1132 25.89 -64.79 44.06
N ASN A 1133 24.66 -64.48 44.49
CA ASN A 1133 23.60 -65.45 44.77
C ASN A 1133 22.42 -65.24 43.81
N VAL A 1134 22.27 -66.16 42.86
CA VAL A 1134 21.19 -66.19 41.86
C VAL A 1134 19.80 -66.10 42.51
N SER A 1135 19.57 -66.76 43.66
CA SER A 1135 18.28 -66.68 44.39
C SER A 1135 17.97 -65.25 44.84
N SER A 1136 18.97 -64.52 45.35
CA SER A 1136 18.81 -63.14 45.79
C SER A 1136 18.48 -62.20 44.63
N CYS A 1137 19.05 -62.45 43.44
CA CYS A 1137 18.74 -61.70 42.23
C CYS A 1137 17.32 -61.99 41.72
N ILE A 1138 16.89 -63.25 41.73
CA ILE A 1138 15.51 -63.67 41.42
C ILE A 1138 14.51 -63.03 42.39
N GLU A 1139 14.77 -63.11 43.70
CA GLU A 1139 13.92 -62.48 44.74
C GLU A 1139 13.81 -60.96 44.53
N THR A 1140 14.89 -60.31 44.11
CA THR A 1140 14.92 -58.88 43.81
C THR A 1140 14.13 -58.55 42.55
N LEU A 1141 14.28 -59.30 41.46
CA LEU A 1141 13.48 -59.10 40.24
C LEU A 1141 12.00 -59.35 40.48
N VAL A 1142 11.64 -60.41 41.20
CA VAL A 1142 10.25 -60.69 41.60
C VAL A 1142 9.69 -59.57 42.47
N TYR A 1143 10.50 -59.00 43.37
CA TYR A 1143 10.11 -57.83 44.16
C TYR A 1143 9.91 -56.59 43.28
N LEU A 1144 10.86 -56.26 42.39
CA LEU A 1144 10.77 -55.10 41.49
C LEU A 1144 9.52 -55.20 40.61
N GLY A 1145 9.28 -56.39 40.06
CA GLY A 1145 8.10 -56.72 39.25
C GLY A 1145 6.80 -56.86 40.03
N ALA A 1146 6.79 -56.86 41.37
CA ALA A 1146 5.59 -56.95 42.21
C ALA A 1146 5.33 -55.72 43.10
N ASN A 1147 6.30 -54.83 43.26
CA ASN A 1147 6.17 -53.64 44.08
C ASN A 1147 5.27 -52.60 43.40
N LYS A 1148 4.16 -52.25 44.07
CA LYS A 1148 3.15 -51.32 43.55
C LYS A 1148 3.68 -49.92 43.32
N ASP A 1149 4.52 -49.40 44.22
CA ASP A 1149 5.08 -48.05 44.13
C ASP A 1149 6.03 -47.96 42.91
N ILE A 1150 6.86 -48.98 42.67
CA ILE A 1150 7.77 -49.05 41.51
C ILE A 1150 6.97 -49.15 40.21
N GLN A 1151 5.98 -50.05 40.12
CA GLN A 1151 5.12 -50.14 38.94
C GLN A 1151 4.35 -48.83 38.69
N LEU A 1152 3.85 -48.17 39.73
CA LEU A 1152 3.15 -46.88 39.63
C LEU A 1152 4.08 -45.79 39.10
N MET A 1153 5.31 -45.71 39.65
CA MET A 1153 6.32 -44.75 39.22
C MET A 1153 6.67 -44.94 37.75
N GLY A 1154 7.01 -46.17 37.31
CA GLY A 1154 7.37 -46.43 35.91
C GLY A 1154 6.27 -46.05 34.90
N ASN A 1155 5.00 -46.37 35.19
CA ASN A 1155 3.89 -46.01 34.31
C ASN A 1155 3.63 -44.49 34.25
N ILE A 1156 3.80 -43.77 35.36
CA ILE A 1156 3.60 -42.31 35.42
C ILE A 1156 4.79 -41.54 34.81
N GLN A 1157 6.00 -42.04 35.02
CA GLN A 1157 7.24 -41.48 34.52
C GLN A 1157 7.23 -41.31 33.00
N ASP A 1158 6.79 -42.32 32.26
CA ASP A 1158 6.57 -42.24 30.81
C ASP A 1158 5.63 -41.08 30.42
N ASP A 1159 4.49 -40.95 31.11
CA ASP A 1159 3.50 -39.92 30.81
C ASP A 1159 4.05 -38.51 31.10
N ILE A 1160 4.88 -38.38 32.13
CA ILE A 1160 5.63 -37.15 32.42
C ILE A 1160 6.65 -36.87 31.32
N ILE A 1161 7.41 -37.88 30.87
CA ILE A 1161 8.42 -37.74 29.82
C ILE A 1161 7.78 -37.29 28.50
N ASP A 1162 6.73 -37.96 28.03
CA ASP A 1162 6.10 -37.54 26.77
C ASP A 1162 5.37 -36.18 26.92
N GLY A 1163 4.81 -35.89 28.10
CA GLY A 1163 4.27 -34.56 28.42
C GLY A 1163 5.34 -33.45 28.37
N LEU A 1164 6.52 -33.69 28.94
CA LEU A 1164 7.65 -32.76 28.86
C LEU A 1164 8.21 -32.65 27.43
N LYS A 1165 8.20 -33.72 26.62
CA LYS A 1165 8.59 -33.66 25.19
C LYS A 1165 7.65 -32.73 24.43
N LYS A 1166 6.33 -32.82 24.68
CA LYS A 1166 5.34 -31.87 24.13
C LYS A 1166 5.58 -30.44 24.63
N PHE A 1167 5.87 -30.24 25.92
CA PHE A 1167 6.16 -28.92 26.50
C PHE A 1167 7.28 -28.21 25.73
N ASP A 1168 8.44 -28.87 25.60
CA ASP A 1168 9.61 -28.28 24.94
C ASP A 1168 9.35 -28.06 23.44
N GLN A 1169 8.69 -29.01 22.75
CA GLN A 1169 8.32 -28.87 21.33
C GLN A 1169 7.39 -27.69 21.07
N ILE A 1170 6.36 -27.48 21.91
CA ILE A 1170 5.43 -26.36 21.76
C ILE A 1170 6.15 -25.01 21.90
N ILE A 1171 7.04 -24.85 22.89
CA ILE A 1171 7.79 -23.60 23.06
C ILE A 1171 8.77 -23.39 21.90
N ILE A 1172 9.48 -24.42 21.43
CA ILE A 1172 10.39 -24.30 20.29
C ILE A 1172 9.64 -23.94 19.00
N GLN A 1173 8.46 -24.52 18.75
CA GLN A 1173 7.60 -24.13 17.63
C GLN A 1173 7.09 -22.68 17.76
N LEU A 1174 6.77 -22.22 18.97
CA LEU A 1174 6.42 -20.82 19.22
C LEU A 1174 7.60 -19.86 18.96
N LEU A 1175 8.82 -20.24 19.35
CA LEU A 1175 10.03 -19.45 19.09
C LEU A 1175 10.32 -19.36 17.59
N LYS A 1176 10.21 -20.48 16.86
CA LYS A 1176 10.36 -20.53 15.41
C LYS A 1176 9.32 -19.70 14.66
N SER A 1177 8.03 -19.82 15.01
CA SER A 1177 6.97 -19.04 14.37
C SER A 1177 7.12 -17.53 14.64
N LYS A 1178 7.57 -17.14 15.84
CA LYS A 1178 7.96 -15.76 16.15
C LYS A 1178 9.15 -15.28 15.29
N ASN A 1179 10.19 -16.09 15.10
CA ASN A 1179 11.35 -15.76 14.24
C ASN A 1179 10.94 -15.55 12.78
N ILE A 1180 10.13 -16.46 12.22
CA ILE A 1180 9.61 -16.36 10.85
C ILE A 1180 8.78 -15.07 10.70
N SER A 1181 7.85 -14.82 11.63
CA SER A 1181 7.05 -13.59 11.65
C SER A 1181 7.92 -12.32 11.70
N ALA A 1182 8.97 -12.33 12.52
CA ALA A 1182 9.88 -11.19 12.66
C ALA A 1182 10.70 -10.93 11.39
N ILE A 1183 11.12 -11.98 10.67
CA ILE A 1183 11.75 -11.85 9.34
C ILE A 1183 10.77 -11.19 8.36
N GLU A 1184 9.53 -11.68 8.26
CA GLU A 1184 8.52 -11.12 7.35
C GLU A 1184 8.23 -9.64 7.66
N PHE A 1185 7.98 -9.29 8.93
CA PHE A 1185 7.76 -7.90 9.35
C PHE A 1185 8.97 -7.01 9.07
N SER A 1186 10.20 -7.51 9.28
CA SER A 1186 11.43 -6.75 9.00
C SER A 1186 11.58 -6.44 7.52
N ILE A 1187 11.26 -7.39 6.63
CA ILE A 1187 11.27 -7.18 5.17
C ILE A 1187 10.23 -6.13 4.76
N ILE A 1188 8.99 -6.25 5.25
CA ILE A 1188 7.90 -5.30 4.95
C ILE A 1188 8.25 -3.88 5.41
N LEU A 1189 8.79 -3.74 6.63
CA LEU A 1189 9.19 -2.44 7.18
C LEU A 1189 10.39 -1.85 6.43
N LEU A 1190 11.39 -2.67 6.04
CA LEU A 1190 12.52 -2.22 5.23
C LEU A 1190 12.06 -1.64 3.89
N VAL A 1191 11.20 -2.35 3.15
CA VAL A 1191 10.66 -1.88 1.86
C VAL A 1191 9.83 -0.61 2.03
N THR A 1192 8.97 -0.55 3.06
CA THR A 1192 8.12 0.60 3.35
C THR A 1192 8.96 1.84 3.70
N CYS A 1193 9.92 1.70 4.62
CA CYS A 1193 10.84 2.77 5.02
C CYS A 1193 11.71 3.24 3.86
N PHE A 1194 12.17 2.32 2.99
CA PHE A 1194 12.93 2.66 1.79
C PHE A 1194 12.12 3.54 0.82
N ILE A 1195 10.86 3.17 0.54
CA ILE A 1195 9.94 3.96 -0.30
C ILE A 1195 9.70 5.34 0.33
N ILE A 1196 9.35 5.42 1.63
CA ILE A 1196 9.11 6.69 2.33
C ILE A 1196 10.34 7.59 2.23
N ASN A 1197 11.52 7.07 2.55
CA ASN A 1197 12.76 7.84 2.53
C ASN A 1197 13.12 8.33 1.12
N ILE A 1198 12.90 7.54 0.06
CA ILE A 1198 13.04 7.99 -1.34
C ILE A 1198 12.07 9.14 -1.65
N LEU A 1199 10.81 9.03 -1.23
CA LEU A 1199 9.80 10.07 -1.46
C LEU A 1199 10.15 11.37 -0.73
N VAL A 1200 10.52 11.31 0.55
CA VAL A 1200 10.93 12.49 1.34
C VAL A 1200 12.18 13.13 0.72
N TYR A 1201 13.17 12.33 0.33
CA TYR A 1201 14.37 12.81 -0.35
C TYR A 1201 14.04 13.57 -1.64
N LYS A 1202 13.35 12.89 -2.57
CA LYS A 1202 13.08 13.37 -3.93
C LYS A 1202 12.14 14.57 -3.96
N PHE A 1203 11.10 14.56 -3.13
CA PHE A 1203 10.07 15.61 -3.15
C PHE A 1203 10.30 16.76 -2.17
N LYS A 1204 11.05 16.57 -1.08
CA LYS A 1204 11.27 17.62 -0.08
C LYS A 1204 12.70 18.15 -0.13
N ILE A 1205 13.70 17.32 0.17
CA ILE A 1205 15.08 17.81 0.32
C ILE A 1205 15.62 18.33 -1.01
N LYS A 1206 15.50 17.55 -2.09
CA LYS A 1206 15.95 17.97 -3.43
C LYS A 1206 15.21 19.22 -3.94
N SER A 1207 13.94 19.38 -3.58
CA SER A 1207 13.17 20.59 -3.89
C SER A 1207 13.73 21.83 -3.19
N ILE A 1208 14.13 21.73 -1.92
CA ILE A 1208 14.66 22.86 -1.14
C ILE A 1208 16.06 23.26 -1.62
N VAL A 1209 16.90 22.30 -1.98
CA VAL A 1209 18.21 22.59 -2.61
C VAL A 1209 18.01 23.32 -3.94
N ASN A 1210 17.10 22.84 -4.79
CA ASN A 1210 16.79 23.48 -6.07
C ASN A 1210 16.18 24.89 -5.88
N GLU A 1211 15.33 25.10 -4.86
CA GLU A 1211 14.80 26.43 -4.48
C GLU A 1211 15.95 27.40 -4.18
N LYS A 1212 16.96 26.97 -3.40
CA LYS A 1212 18.12 27.80 -3.07
C LYS A 1212 19.08 28.04 -4.23
N ILE A 1213 19.26 27.07 -5.13
CA ILE A 1213 20.00 27.27 -6.38
C ILE A 1213 19.30 28.32 -7.26
N ASN A 1214 17.96 28.33 -7.31
CA ASN A 1214 17.20 29.33 -8.05
C ASN A 1214 17.31 30.73 -7.41
N GLU A 1215 17.11 30.87 -6.09
CA GLU A 1215 17.33 32.14 -5.38
C GLU A 1215 18.71 32.76 -5.68
N MET A 1216 19.75 31.93 -5.81
CA MET A 1216 21.11 32.37 -6.14
C MET A 1216 21.28 32.73 -7.62
N ASN A 1217 20.58 32.05 -8.54
CA ASN A 1217 20.53 32.46 -9.96
C ASN A 1217 19.80 33.80 -10.13
N ASP A 1218 18.75 34.04 -9.36
CA ASP A 1218 17.96 35.28 -9.42
C ASP A 1218 18.74 36.46 -8.82
N LEU A 1219 19.50 36.22 -7.74
CA LEU A 1219 20.48 37.16 -7.18
C LEU A 1219 21.56 37.56 -8.21
N ILE A 1220 22.15 36.58 -8.91
CA ILE A 1220 23.09 36.85 -10.02
C ILE A 1220 22.38 37.67 -11.11
N THR A 1221 21.14 37.31 -11.47
CA THR A 1221 20.38 37.98 -12.54
C THR A 1221 20.10 39.45 -12.19
N LEU A 1222 19.71 39.72 -10.94
CA LEU A 1222 19.56 41.08 -10.41
C LEU A 1222 20.87 41.87 -10.48
N ALA A 1223 22.01 41.25 -10.20
CA ALA A 1223 23.31 41.93 -10.29
C ALA A 1223 23.60 42.46 -11.70
N PHE A 1224 23.15 41.74 -12.74
CA PHE A 1224 23.25 42.16 -14.14
C PHE A 1224 22.12 43.09 -14.63
N MET A 1225 21.04 43.35 -13.84
CA MET A 1225 19.98 44.28 -14.25
C MET A 1225 20.43 45.76 -14.27
N ILE A 1226 21.55 46.08 -13.61
CA ILE A 1226 22.09 47.45 -13.55
C ILE A 1226 22.75 47.80 -14.90
N PRO A 1227 22.46 48.98 -15.49
CA PRO A 1227 23.06 49.37 -16.76
C PRO A 1227 24.58 49.44 -16.70
N ARG A 1228 25.27 49.04 -17.77
CA ARG A 1228 26.74 49.03 -17.83
C ARG A 1228 27.37 50.40 -17.60
N ASP A 1229 26.69 51.46 -18.01
CA ASP A 1229 27.14 52.84 -17.80
C ASP A 1229 27.18 53.21 -16.31
N VAL A 1230 26.39 52.52 -15.47
CA VAL A 1230 26.39 52.63 -14.01
C VAL A 1230 27.47 51.71 -13.42
N ILE A 1231 27.58 50.47 -13.91
CA ILE A 1231 28.62 49.52 -13.49
C ILE A 1231 30.02 50.14 -13.68
N ASN A 1232 30.27 50.77 -14.83
CA ASN A 1232 31.56 51.42 -15.12
C ASN A 1232 31.88 52.64 -14.24
N LYS A 1233 30.87 53.26 -13.60
CA LYS A 1233 31.07 54.36 -12.62
C LYS A 1233 31.35 53.86 -11.21
N ALA A 1234 31.10 52.59 -10.91
CA ALA A 1234 31.24 51.98 -9.58
C ALA A 1234 32.29 50.86 -9.61
N PRO A 1235 33.60 51.17 -9.49
CA PRO A 1235 34.67 50.19 -9.62
C PRO A 1235 34.52 48.93 -8.73
N PRO A 1236 34.14 49.03 -7.43
CA PRO A 1236 33.97 47.82 -6.60
C PRO A 1236 32.85 46.90 -7.11
N TYR A 1237 31.79 47.48 -7.70
CA TYR A 1237 30.68 46.74 -8.27
C TYR A 1237 31.03 46.11 -9.62
N LYS A 1238 31.87 46.79 -10.40
CA LYS A 1238 32.43 46.27 -11.65
C LYS A 1238 33.36 45.09 -11.39
N ASP A 1239 34.32 45.24 -10.48
CA ASP A 1239 35.29 44.19 -10.16
C ASP A 1239 34.56 42.94 -9.65
N PHE A 1240 33.55 43.12 -8.78
CA PHE A 1240 32.63 42.06 -8.36
C PHE A 1240 31.94 41.33 -9.53
N ILE A 1241 31.46 42.05 -10.55
CA ILE A 1241 30.86 41.45 -11.76
C ILE A 1241 31.88 40.68 -12.59
N GLU A 1242 33.13 41.17 -12.69
CA GLU A 1242 34.16 40.55 -13.52
C GLU A 1242 34.80 39.32 -12.85
N THR A 1243 35.15 39.40 -11.56
CA THR A 1243 35.82 38.32 -10.81
C THR A 1243 34.86 37.40 -10.05
N GLY A 1244 33.73 37.92 -9.56
CA GLY A 1244 32.85 37.26 -8.61
C GLY A 1244 33.28 37.41 -7.13
N GLU A 1245 34.33 38.18 -6.85
CA GLU A 1245 34.89 38.40 -5.52
C GLU A 1245 34.32 39.65 -4.87
N THR A 1246 34.03 39.61 -3.57
CA THR A 1246 33.59 40.77 -2.78
C THR A 1246 34.76 41.26 -1.93
N ASN A 1247 35.53 42.22 -2.46
CA ASN A 1247 36.75 42.76 -1.82
C ASN A 1247 36.45 43.76 -0.68
N ASP A 1248 35.42 43.49 0.12
CA ASP A 1248 35.06 44.19 1.36
C ASP A 1248 35.57 43.37 2.57
N ASP A 1249 36.87 43.44 2.84
CA ASP A 1249 37.49 43.03 4.13
C ASP A 1249 37.57 44.23 5.10
#